data_AF-A0A5M9J376-F1
#
_entry.id   AF-A0A5M9J376-F1
#
_cell.length_a   1.000
_cell.length_b   1.000
_cell.length_c   1.000
_cell.angle_alpha   90.00
_cell.angle_beta   90.00
_cell.angle_gamma   90.00
#
_symmetry.space_group_name_H-M   'P 1'
#
loop_
_entity.id
_entity.type
_entity.pdbx_description
1 polymer ?
#
loop_
_entity_poly.entity_id
_entity_poly.type
_entity_poly.pdbx_seq_one_letter_code
_entity_poly.pdbx_strand_id
1 'polypeptide(L)'
;MGAGYAVFQLSKALIAHDKNCGPLARFEASRRISHWQQVITHMLQGTAEYGSRTPIAGLPAWVTLEVITGGFATGNLLAGGELTDYERELAASIPGVRQGFERLDINAWHLTDDGLDALHQRLTACDYSVEVPEEAALLTVAWLSGQQRNEEARALIDQIVPFFDRLRFFPSISVQLPISVTQVHTVDVAEVKELLSTLPPHAQIVAQKQSIEARLPLYDSAVAHFLLTYQAGWPCRSYPVQWHEQAAELDARYKNLGLNKCTPDRVEELFLLLEQCARDAESLTGRQVGRIKRIVDDFVRKHGAPDSASHLAFRANQLRQVAGPEHHLIARAVAKRLAKYPAKSGISDFDDLVVPLTAEEALECAQGGCVAIPAAILRRVQRCRSGTISELIEHGLITSGDTVARVLPAMTAQLSSSGLRDEALRMVYASTYQAFRRRRSLLLLNLQRQVGFSELPWVAAIEGDRQSGVGAASAARQSLVESSALTIHAFPYAILPNKLLQEFRTLADTAGLDLPLVEEVAADIFMGQFSPKFADNARRAGGVMAGTLYARYYAIDTDELARLVPTGRRHARVSSDAFATLCAKRAGARLGTWHPATNGTILEQQQVLTTQNLALLFDELGLKVLLKPRLGRMVQACFEWICKRHQMQTESYHARLIMLKNTAYAWRQMVFYLAMLDEYECQDALRSVEAYFATQPVVFREKFLPLMSGLRKAVAGEVLPQQAPTADGARVFLGWTTTRHWLLPSQHVESSRAVEQ
;
A
#
# COMPACT_ATOMS: atom_id res chain seq x y z
N MET A 1 -15.56 14.93 -18.05
CA MET A 1 -15.42 13.55 -17.54
C MET A 1 -16.76 13.11 -16.98
N GLY A 2 -17.19 11.86 -17.22
CA GLY A 2 -18.40 11.33 -16.60
C GLY A 2 -18.18 10.97 -15.13
N ALA A 3 -19.20 11.13 -14.28
CA ALA A 3 -19.13 10.79 -12.85
C ALA A 3 -18.99 9.28 -12.57
N GLY A 4 -19.00 8.41 -13.59
CA GLY A 4 -19.04 6.95 -13.44
C GLY A 4 -17.91 6.36 -12.58
N TYR A 5 -16.67 6.80 -12.75
CA TYR A 5 -15.56 6.33 -11.91
C TYR A 5 -15.73 6.74 -10.44
N ALA A 6 -16.11 7.99 -10.18
CA ALA A 6 -16.33 8.50 -8.82
C ALA A 6 -17.49 7.75 -8.13
N VAL A 7 -18.60 7.53 -8.85
CA VAL A 7 -19.75 6.75 -8.36
C VAL A 7 -19.36 5.29 -8.08
N PHE A 8 -18.55 4.67 -8.94
CA PHE A 8 -18.05 3.31 -8.74
C PHE A 8 -17.13 3.20 -7.50
N GLN A 9 -16.30 4.21 -7.24
CA GLN A 9 -15.46 4.22 -6.04
C GLN A 9 -16.28 4.47 -4.77
N LEU A 10 -17.32 5.30 -4.85
CA LEU A 10 -18.27 5.48 -3.75
C LEU A 10 -19.01 4.17 -3.43
N SER A 11 -19.49 3.43 -4.44
CA SER A 11 -20.19 2.16 -4.21
C SER A 11 -19.26 1.13 -3.55
N LYS A 12 -18.00 1.05 -3.95
CA LYS A 12 -16.98 0.22 -3.26
C LYS A 12 -16.78 0.63 -1.80
N ALA A 13 -16.72 1.92 -1.51
CA ALA A 13 -16.57 2.40 -0.14
C ALA A 13 -17.79 2.07 0.73
N LEU A 14 -19.01 2.15 0.16
CA LEU A 14 -20.25 1.75 0.82
C LEU A 14 -20.31 0.25 1.11
N ILE A 15 -19.93 -0.60 0.15
CA ILE A 15 -19.85 -2.06 0.35
C ILE A 15 -18.85 -2.39 1.46
N ALA A 16 -17.70 -1.72 1.49
CA ALA A 16 -16.69 -1.91 2.54
C ALA A 16 -17.13 -1.41 3.92
N HIS A 17 -18.15 -0.55 4.00
CA HIS A 17 -18.72 -0.06 5.25
C HIS A 17 -19.73 -1.03 5.88
N ASP A 18 -20.06 -2.16 5.21
CA ASP A 18 -21.05 -3.11 5.69
C ASP A 18 -20.65 -3.81 7.00
N LYS A 19 -21.67 -4.27 7.75
CA LYS A 19 -21.64 -4.61 9.20
C LYS A 19 -20.63 -5.68 9.62
N ASN A 20 -20.06 -6.43 8.69
CA ASN A 20 -19.09 -7.50 8.95
C ASN A 20 -17.64 -7.01 9.11
N CYS A 21 -17.38 -5.70 8.93
CA CYS A 21 -16.03 -5.14 9.05
C CYS A 21 -15.74 -4.57 10.46
N GLY A 22 -14.49 -4.73 10.91
CA GLY A 22 -14.03 -4.21 12.21
C GLY A 22 -14.18 -2.67 12.35
N PRO A 23 -14.14 -2.11 13.57
CA PRO A 23 -14.37 -0.69 13.83
C PRO A 23 -13.46 0.27 13.02
N LEU A 24 -12.17 -0.07 12.90
CA LEU A 24 -11.19 0.72 12.15
C LEU A 24 -11.46 0.70 10.64
N ALA A 25 -11.82 -0.46 10.09
CA ALA A 25 -12.21 -0.59 8.69
C ALA A 25 -13.48 0.22 8.36
N ARG A 26 -14.43 0.28 9.31
CA ARG A 26 -15.63 1.13 9.20
C ARG A 26 -15.30 2.61 9.23
N PHE A 27 -14.41 3.06 10.12
CA PHE A 27 -13.96 4.46 10.18
C PHE A 27 -13.28 4.88 8.86
N GLU A 28 -12.35 4.08 8.35
CA GLU A 28 -11.69 4.33 7.06
C GLU A 28 -12.68 4.31 5.87
N ALA A 29 -13.69 3.43 5.92
CA ALA A 29 -14.74 3.39 4.92
C ALA A 29 -15.60 4.66 4.97
N SER A 30 -15.99 5.14 6.16
CA SER A 30 -16.72 6.41 6.33
C SER A 30 -15.95 7.60 5.79
N ARG A 31 -14.64 7.68 6.06
CA ARG A 31 -13.80 8.75 5.53
C ARG A 31 -13.75 8.72 4.00
N ARG A 32 -13.58 7.53 3.42
CA ARG A 32 -13.63 7.34 1.95
C ARG A 32 -14.97 7.74 1.35
N ILE A 33 -16.09 7.42 2.01
CA ILE A 33 -17.44 7.82 1.58
C ILE A 33 -17.53 9.34 1.53
N SER A 34 -17.15 10.02 2.61
CA SER A 34 -17.18 11.49 2.69
C SER A 34 -16.36 12.15 1.58
N HIS A 35 -15.13 11.66 1.34
CA HIS A 35 -14.28 12.24 0.29
C HIS A 35 -14.88 12.06 -1.11
N TRP A 36 -15.45 10.88 -1.43
CA TRP A 36 -16.08 10.67 -2.73
C TRP A 36 -17.36 11.49 -2.90
N GLN A 37 -18.12 11.72 -1.82
CA GLN A 37 -19.27 12.62 -1.84
C GLN A 37 -18.87 14.07 -2.15
N GLN A 38 -17.75 14.56 -1.57
CA GLN A 38 -17.20 15.88 -1.88
C GLN A 38 -16.82 15.99 -3.36
N VAL A 39 -16.08 15.00 -3.89
CA VAL A 39 -15.68 14.96 -5.30
C VAL A 39 -16.89 14.99 -6.23
N ILE A 40 -17.90 14.17 -5.96
CA ILE A 40 -19.13 14.11 -6.76
C ILE A 40 -19.90 15.43 -6.69
N THR A 41 -19.99 16.04 -5.50
CA THR A 41 -20.61 17.36 -5.32
C THR A 41 -19.93 18.41 -6.20
N HIS A 42 -18.60 18.48 -6.18
CA HIS A 42 -17.83 19.38 -7.03
C HIS A 42 -18.03 19.12 -8.53
N MET A 43 -18.13 17.85 -8.95
CA MET A 43 -18.45 17.48 -10.33
C MET A 43 -19.85 17.95 -10.75
N LEU A 44 -20.85 17.75 -9.91
CA LEU A 44 -22.24 18.11 -10.20
C LEU A 44 -22.46 19.63 -10.21
N GLN A 45 -21.78 20.36 -9.33
CA GLN A 45 -21.85 21.81 -9.25
C GLN A 45 -20.97 22.54 -10.26
N GLY A 46 -20.06 21.82 -10.94
CA GLY A 46 -19.10 22.44 -11.87
C GLY A 46 -18.06 23.33 -11.20
N THR A 47 -17.84 23.16 -9.89
CA THR A 47 -16.89 23.97 -9.10
C THR A 47 -15.46 23.41 -9.16
N ALA A 48 -15.26 22.25 -9.79
CA ALA A 48 -13.93 21.68 -10.05
C ALA A 48 -13.76 21.20 -11.50
N GLU A 49 -12.64 21.57 -12.12
CA GLU A 49 -12.20 21.14 -13.46
C GLU A 49 -11.15 20.03 -13.37
N TYR A 50 -11.61 18.79 -13.16
CA TYR A 50 -10.72 17.62 -13.11
C TYR A 50 -10.03 17.38 -14.46
N GLY A 51 -8.75 16.99 -14.43
CA GLY A 51 -7.89 16.89 -15.62
C GLY A 51 -6.99 18.12 -15.82
N SER A 52 -7.14 19.14 -14.98
CA SER A 52 -6.31 20.35 -14.93
C SER A 52 -5.31 20.32 -13.77
N ARG A 53 -4.16 21.00 -13.94
CA ARG A 53 -3.19 21.27 -12.86
C ARG A 53 -3.70 22.28 -11.82
N THR A 54 -4.80 22.98 -12.11
CA THR A 54 -5.51 23.87 -11.18
C THR A 54 -7.00 23.51 -11.20
N PRO A 55 -7.39 22.38 -10.57
CA PRO A 55 -8.75 21.88 -10.68
C PRO A 55 -9.77 22.75 -9.93
N ILE A 56 -9.34 23.57 -8.96
CA ILE A 56 -10.22 24.46 -8.19
C ILE A 56 -9.89 25.91 -8.58
N ALA A 57 -10.91 26.68 -8.94
CA ALA A 57 -10.75 28.07 -9.36
C ALA A 57 -10.23 28.98 -8.23
N GLY A 58 -9.43 29.98 -8.59
CA GLY A 58 -8.88 30.95 -7.63
C GLY A 58 -7.72 30.44 -6.77
N LEU A 59 -7.30 29.18 -6.94
CA LEU A 59 -6.14 28.62 -6.25
C LEU A 59 -4.94 28.50 -7.21
N PRO A 60 -3.76 29.01 -6.84
CA PRO A 60 -2.53 28.77 -7.58
C PRO A 60 -2.19 27.29 -7.64
N ALA A 61 -1.49 26.89 -8.70
CA ALA A 61 -1.11 25.50 -8.92
C ALA A 61 -0.20 24.93 -7.80
N TRP A 62 0.56 25.79 -7.10
CA TRP A 62 1.47 25.37 -6.03
C TRP A 62 0.74 24.96 -4.74
N VAL A 63 -0.53 25.36 -4.57
CA VAL A 63 -1.34 25.02 -3.39
C VAL A 63 -1.60 23.52 -3.34
N THR A 64 -1.31 22.93 -2.19
CA THR A 64 -1.44 21.51 -1.93
C THR A 64 -2.87 21.16 -1.57
N LEU A 65 -3.55 20.51 -2.53
CA LEU A 65 -4.91 19.99 -2.36
C LEU A 65 -4.91 18.61 -1.71
N GLU A 66 -5.97 18.29 -0.98
CA GLU A 66 -6.28 16.92 -0.60
C GLU A 66 -6.75 16.14 -1.83
N VAL A 67 -6.02 15.08 -2.18
CA VAL A 67 -6.28 14.28 -3.37
C VAL A 67 -6.54 12.83 -3.01
N ILE A 68 -7.63 12.25 -3.55
CA ILE A 68 -7.98 10.85 -3.34
C ILE A 68 -7.54 9.94 -4.49
N THR A 69 -7.79 8.64 -4.34
CA THR A 69 -7.41 7.60 -5.30
C THR A 69 -7.91 7.95 -6.70
N GLY A 70 -7.01 7.90 -7.68
CA GLY A 70 -7.29 8.30 -9.06
C GLY A 70 -6.98 9.76 -9.38
N GLY A 71 -6.47 10.55 -8.42
CA GLY A 71 -6.00 11.92 -8.67
C GLY A 71 -7.09 13.00 -8.56
N PHE A 72 -8.23 12.68 -7.96
CA PHE A 72 -9.34 13.63 -7.77
C PHE A 72 -9.10 14.49 -6.52
N ALA A 73 -9.07 15.82 -6.67
CA ALA A 73 -9.02 16.74 -5.55
C ALA A 73 -10.39 16.82 -4.84
N THR A 74 -10.43 16.77 -3.51
CA THR A 74 -11.67 16.90 -2.73
C THR A 74 -12.16 18.34 -2.61
N GLY A 75 -11.28 19.32 -2.87
CA GLY A 75 -11.50 20.75 -2.62
C GLY A 75 -10.85 21.24 -1.32
N ASN A 76 -10.49 20.33 -0.39
CA ASN A 76 -9.82 20.68 0.85
C ASN A 76 -8.35 21.06 0.61
N LEU A 77 -7.83 21.99 1.40
CA LEU A 77 -6.44 22.44 1.37
C LEU A 77 -5.67 21.73 2.49
N LEU A 78 -4.54 21.08 2.20
CA LEU A 78 -3.79 20.34 3.24
C LEU A 78 -3.09 21.27 4.25
N ALA A 79 -2.65 22.44 3.80
CA ALA A 79 -2.17 23.50 4.69
C ALA A 79 -3.32 24.37 5.26
N GLY A 80 -4.58 24.00 4.97
CA GLY A 80 -5.76 24.70 5.45
C GLY A 80 -6.68 23.79 6.26
N GLY A 81 -7.98 24.07 6.21
CA GLY A 81 -8.99 23.32 6.97
C GLY A 81 -9.10 23.77 8.43
N GLU A 82 -9.62 22.89 9.29
CA GLU A 82 -9.76 23.14 10.73
C GLU A 82 -8.40 23.45 11.37
N LEU A 83 -8.40 24.36 12.35
CA LEU A 83 -7.18 24.68 13.10
C LEU A 83 -6.66 23.43 13.81
N THR A 84 -5.38 23.14 13.63
CA THR A 84 -4.68 22.10 14.39
C THR A 84 -4.57 22.47 15.87
N ASP A 85 -4.32 21.49 16.75
CA ASP A 85 -4.10 21.76 18.18
C ASP A 85 -2.95 22.77 18.39
N TYR A 86 -1.89 22.63 17.60
CA TYR A 86 -0.77 23.58 17.59
C TYR A 86 -1.18 24.99 17.18
N GLU A 87 -2.00 25.16 16.13
CA GLU A 87 -2.52 26.48 15.74
C GLU A 87 -3.36 27.12 16.87
N ARG A 88 -4.15 26.33 17.59
CA ARG A 88 -4.97 26.82 18.71
C ARG A 88 -4.10 27.24 19.91
N GLU A 89 -3.08 26.47 20.23
CA GLU A 89 -2.10 26.82 21.27
C GLU A 89 -1.34 28.10 20.92
N LEU A 90 -0.90 28.22 19.66
CA LEU A 90 -0.19 29.39 19.18
C LEU A 90 -1.10 30.63 19.18
N ALA A 91 -2.35 30.51 18.71
CA ALA A 91 -3.35 31.56 18.78
C ALA A 91 -3.59 32.07 20.22
N ALA A 92 -3.60 31.15 21.20
CA ALA A 92 -3.78 31.51 22.60
C ALA A 92 -2.54 32.21 23.21
N SER A 93 -1.35 31.93 22.68
CA SER A 93 -0.08 32.51 23.17
C SER A 93 0.21 33.91 22.62
N ILE A 94 -0.31 34.25 21.43
CA ILE A 94 -0.03 35.51 20.75
C ILE A 94 -1.11 36.54 21.11
N PRO A 95 -0.73 37.70 21.71
CA PRO A 95 -1.69 38.76 21.98
C PRO A 95 -2.32 39.32 20.70
N GLY A 96 -3.64 39.50 20.70
CA GLY A 96 -4.36 40.19 19.61
C GLY A 96 -4.87 39.29 18.47
N VAL A 97 -4.70 37.97 18.56
CA VAL A 97 -5.29 37.02 17.61
C VAL A 97 -6.82 37.01 17.76
N ARG A 98 -7.53 37.29 16.67
CA ARG A 98 -9.00 37.37 16.66
C ARG A 98 -9.61 36.01 16.36
N GLN A 99 -10.66 35.67 17.11
CA GLN A 99 -11.42 34.45 16.88
C GLN A 99 -12.07 34.46 15.48
N GLY A 100 -11.92 33.36 14.74
CA GLY A 100 -12.34 33.23 13.33
C GLY A 100 -11.36 33.80 12.30
N PHE A 101 -10.31 34.52 12.73
CA PHE A 101 -9.24 35.04 11.87
C PHE A 101 -7.86 34.56 12.32
N GLU A 102 -7.82 33.46 13.08
CA GLU A 102 -6.61 32.99 13.77
C GLU A 102 -5.46 32.79 12.78
N ARG A 103 -5.73 32.15 11.64
CA ARG A 103 -4.70 31.85 10.64
C ARG A 103 -4.13 33.12 9.97
N LEU A 104 -4.99 34.11 9.68
CA LEU A 104 -4.56 35.40 9.15
C LEU A 104 -3.65 36.12 10.14
N ASP A 105 -4.10 36.19 11.40
CA ASP A 105 -3.41 36.94 12.44
C ASP A 105 -2.10 36.25 12.85
N ILE A 106 -2.04 34.92 12.90
CA ILE A 106 -0.80 34.17 13.15
C ILE A 106 0.19 34.34 11.99
N ASN A 107 -0.25 34.21 10.73
CA ASN A 107 0.64 34.44 9.58
C ASN A 107 1.18 35.87 9.57
N ALA A 108 0.34 36.86 9.90
CA ALA A 108 0.75 38.26 9.99
C ALA A 108 1.70 38.51 11.18
N TRP A 109 1.47 37.87 12.33
CA TRP A 109 2.35 37.97 13.50
C TRP A 109 3.77 37.51 13.18
N HIS A 110 3.94 36.44 12.39
CA HIS A 110 5.26 35.97 11.95
C HIS A 110 6.02 36.96 11.04
N LEU A 111 5.36 38.00 10.54
CA LEU A 111 6.00 39.10 9.79
C LEU A 111 6.38 40.29 10.69
N THR A 112 6.02 40.26 11.98
CA THR A 112 6.50 41.25 12.98
C THR A 112 7.93 40.94 13.41
N ASP A 113 8.61 41.89 14.05
CA ASP A 113 9.98 41.69 14.55
C ASP A 113 10.06 40.48 15.50
N ASP A 114 9.15 40.38 16.47
CA ASP A 114 9.07 39.24 17.41
C ASP A 114 8.85 37.90 16.68
N GLY A 115 7.99 37.90 15.65
CA GLY A 115 7.66 36.71 14.87
C GLY A 115 8.81 36.25 13.96
N LEU A 116 9.52 37.20 13.34
CA LEU A 116 10.71 36.92 12.54
C LEU A 116 11.85 36.41 13.44
N ASP A 117 12.05 36.99 14.61
CA ASP A 117 13.02 36.52 15.60
C ASP A 117 12.72 35.08 16.04
N ALA A 118 11.44 34.76 16.28
CA ALA A 118 11.02 33.40 16.58
C ALA A 118 11.34 32.43 15.42
N LEU A 119 11.10 32.80 14.17
CA LEU A 119 11.45 31.98 13.00
C LEU A 119 12.97 31.83 12.84
N HIS A 120 13.74 32.87 13.09
CA HIS A 120 15.21 32.82 13.05
C HIS A 120 15.79 31.88 14.11
N GLN A 121 15.25 31.92 15.33
CA GLN A 121 15.63 30.98 16.39
C GLN A 121 15.37 29.54 15.95
N ARG A 122 14.24 29.27 15.30
CA ARG A 122 13.91 27.95 14.76
C ARG A 122 14.81 27.50 13.63
N LEU A 123 15.16 28.40 12.71
CA LEU A 123 16.12 28.12 11.64
C LEU A 123 17.48 27.74 12.22
N THR A 124 17.91 28.45 13.27
CA THR A 124 19.20 28.21 13.93
C THR A 124 19.20 26.91 14.72
N ALA A 125 18.11 26.63 15.45
CA ALA A 125 17.95 25.42 16.26
C ALA A 125 17.57 24.17 15.44
N CYS A 126 17.06 24.35 14.22
CA CYS A 126 16.49 23.30 13.37
C CYS A 126 15.36 22.49 14.06
N ASP A 127 14.57 23.12 14.92
CA ASP A 127 13.56 22.50 15.79
C ASP A 127 12.13 22.58 15.21
N TYR A 128 12.01 22.37 13.90
CA TYR A 128 10.75 22.51 13.16
C TYR A 128 10.44 21.28 12.30
N SER A 129 9.15 21.09 11.99
CA SER A 129 8.65 20.04 11.09
C SER A 129 7.82 20.68 9.98
N VAL A 130 8.19 20.39 8.74
CA VAL A 130 7.42 20.73 7.52
C VAL A 130 6.65 19.48 7.08
N GLU A 131 5.34 19.49 7.29
CA GLU A 131 4.44 18.41 6.88
C GLU A 131 3.90 18.65 5.46
N VAL A 132 3.60 19.91 5.15
CA VAL A 132 3.16 20.37 3.83
C VAL A 132 4.09 21.48 3.34
N PRO A 133 4.40 21.56 2.04
CA PRO A 133 5.41 22.49 1.53
C PRO A 133 5.19 23.96 1.88
N GLU A 134 3.94 24.38 1.99
CA GLU A 134 3.52 25.76 2.31
C GLU A 134 4.10 26.25 3.63
N GLU A 135 4.26 25.36 4.62
CA GLU A 135 4.79 25.70 5.96
C GLU A 135 6.23 26.20 5.94
N ALA A 136 6.97 25.97 4.84
CA ALA A 136 8.33 26.46 4.67
C ALA A 136 8.41 27.89 4.13
N ALA A 137 7.28 28.49 3.72
CA ALA A 137 7.29 29.80 3.08
C ALA A 137 7.79 30.90 4.02
N LEU A 138 7.26 31.00 5.24
CA LEU A 138 7.69 32.04 6.19
C LEU A 138 9.08 31.76 6.77
N LEU A 139 9.50 30.49 6.88
CA LEU A 139 10.89 30.14 7.19
C LEU A 139 11.85 30.69 6.11
N THR A 140 11.45 30.59 4.84
CA THR A 140 12.25 31.12 3.73
C THR A 140 12.27 32.64 3.74
N VAL A 141 11.15 33.29 4.06
CA VAL A 141 11.08 34.76 4.26
C VAL A 141 12.03 35.21 5.37
N ALA A 142 11.99 34.53 6.53
CA ALA A 142 12.90 34.83 7.63
C ALA A 142 14.37 34.67 7.18
N TRP A 143 14.72 33.57 6.53
CA TRP A 143 16.09 33.39 6.00
C TRP A 143 16.51 34.51 5.04
N LEU A 144 15.67 34.89 4.07
CA LEU A 144 15.95 35.98 3.13
C LEU A 144 16.15 37.33 3.85
N SER A 145 15.32 37.62 4.85
CA SER A 145 15.43 38.83 5.68
C SER A 145 16.76 38.87 6.44
N GLY A 146 17.16 37.75 7.06
CA GLY A 146 18.45 37.61 7.75
C GLY A 146 19.66 37.82 6.84
N GLN A 147 19.53 37.48 5.56
CA GLN A 147 20.55 37.72 4.52
C GLN A 147 20.46 39.11 3.87
N GLN A 148 19.62 40.01 4.39
CA GLN A 148 19.36 41.36 3.85
C GLN A 148 18.78 41.38 2.43
N ARG A 149 18.17 40.28 1.98
CA ARG A 149 17.53 40.15 0.65
C ARG A 149 16.06 40.56 0.71
N ASN A 150 15.83 41.80 1.15
CA ASN A 150 14.50 42.32 1.48
C ASN A 150 13.54 42.41 0.27
N GLU A 151 14.05 42.68 -0.92
CA GLU A 151 13.21 42.75 -2.14
C GLU A 151 12.65 41.37 -2.50
N GLU A 152 13.45 40.32 -2.38
CA GLU A 152 13.04 38.95 -2.66
C GLU A 152 12.08 38.42 -1.59
N ALA A 153 12.33 38.74 -0.31
CA ALA A 153 11.41 38.46 0.78
C ALA A 153 10.05 39.13 0.53
N ARG A 154 10.04 40.41 0.13
CA ARG A 154 8.80 41.15 -0.18
C ARG A 154 8.05 40.55 -1.37
N ALA A 155 8.76 40.21 -2.45
CA ALA A 155 8.17 39.57 -3.62
C ALA A 155 7.55 38.19 -3.30
N LEU A 156 8.15 37.44 -2.36
CA LEU A 156 7.58 36.19 -1.87
C LEU A 156 6.32 36.45 -1.01
N ILE A 157 6.38 37.41 -0.08
CA ILE A 157 5.25 37.82 0.76
C ILE A 157 4.04 38.23 -0.11
N ASP A 158 4.26 39.06 -1.13
CA ASP A 158 3.20 39.54 -2.03
C ASP A 158 2.47 38.39 -2.76
N GLN A 159 3.13 37.24 -2.96
CA GLN A 159 2.52 36.05 -3.57
C GLN A 159 1.69 35.21 -2.59
N ILE A 160 2.05 35.19 -1.30
CA ILE A 160 1.43 34.32 -0.29
C ILE A 160 0.38 35.03 0.57
N VAL A 161 0.50 36.35 0.78
CA VAL A 161 -0.44 37.18 1.55
C VAL A 161 -1.91 37.02 1.12
N PRO A 162 -2.25 36.91 -0.19
CA PRO A 162 -3.64 36.68 -0.61
C PRO A 162 -4.29 35.41 -0.03
N PHE A 163 -3.51 34.50 0.56
CA PHE A 163 -3.98 33.22 1.10
C PHE A 163 -3.77 33.09 2.62
N PHE A 164 -3.35 34.16 3.32
CA PHE A 164 -3.09 34.11 4.77
C PHE A 164 -4.34 33.78 5.60
N ASP A 165 -5.52 34.08 5.08
CA ASP A 165 -6.80 33.75 5.71
C ASP A 165 -7.07 32.24 5.77
N ARG A 166 -6.51 31.47 4.83
CA ARG A 166 -6.90 30.07 4.61
C ARG A 166 -5.77 29.06 4.68
N LEU A 167 -4.52 29.45 4.41
CA LEU A 167 -3.35 28.58 4.39
C LEU A 167 -2.38 28.90 5.54
N ARG A 168 -1.84 27.85 6.16
CA ARG A 168 -0.74 27.91 7.12
C ARG A 168 0.59 27.98 6.37
N PHE A 169 1.38 29.02 6.64
CA PHE A 169 2.69 29.24 6.02
C PHE A 169 3.87 29.13 7.00
N PHE A 170 3.62 28.66 8.21
CA PHE A 170 4.59 28.45 9.28
C PHE A 170 4.64 26.98 9.71
N PRO A 171 5.80 26.48 10.19
CA PRO A 171 5.96 25.08 10.56
C PRO A 171 5.44 24.77 11.97
N SER A 172 5.21 23.48 12.21
CA SER A 172 5.02 22.95 13.57
C SER A 172 6.35 22.73 14.28
N ILE A 173 6.34 22.68 15.62
CA ILE A 173 7.54 22.41 16.43
C ILE A 173 7.96 20.95 16.30
N SER A 174 9.26 20.71 16.17
CA SER A 174 9.87 19.37 16.21
C SER A 174 10.88 19.29 17.34
N VAL A 175 10.71 18.31 18.23
CA VAL A 175 11.66 18.01 19.33
C VAL A 175 12.66 16.91 18.90
N GLN A 176 12.75 16.60 17.61
CA GLN A 176 13.51 15.45 17.12
C GLN A 176 14.90 15.85 16.62
N LEU A 177 15.92 15.10 17.05
CA LEU A 177 17.24 15.14 16.43
C LEU A 177 17.16 14.58 15.00
N PRO A 178 17.87 15.17 14.02
CA PRO A 178 17.92 14.63 12.67
C PRO A 178 18.51 13.21 12.70
N ILE A 179 17.75 12.24 12.17
CA ILE A 179 18.19 10.84 12.03
C ILE A 179 19.36 10.79 11.04
N SER A 180 20.31 9.88 11.28
CA SER A 180 21.41 9.57 10.35
C SER A 180 20.89 9.36 8.92
N VAL A 181 21.55 10.03 7.95
CA VAL A 181 21.18 10.14 6.53
C VAL A 181 21.03 8.78 5.82
N THR A 182 21.63 7.73 6.37
CA THR A 182 21.68 6.38 5.77
C THR A 182 20.58 5.44 6.28
N GLN A 183 19.86 5.83 7.34
CA GLN A 183 18.83 5.00 7.94
C GLN A 183 17.45 5.57 7.62
N VAL A 184 16.62 4.75 7.01
CA VAL A 184 15.22 5.04 6.72
C VAL A 184 14.33 4.05 7.45
N HIS A 185 13.06 4.40 7.62
CA HIS A 185 12.03 3.50 8.14
C HIS A 185 10.78 3.63 7.27
N THR A 186 10.03 2.53 7.13
CA THR A 186 8.81 2.52 6.29
C THR A 186 7.56 2.98 7.04
N VAL A 187 7.58 2.82 8.36
CA VAL A 187 6.47 3.03 9.29
C VAL A 187 7.07 3.63 10.55
N ASP A 188 6.44 4.64 11.12
CA ASP A 188 6.90 5.24 12.37
C ASP A 188 6.39 4.49 13.61
N VAL A 189 6.96 4.82 14.77
CA VAL A 189 6.56 4.24 16.07
C VAL A 189 5.08 4.52 16.37
N ALA A 190 4.59 5.71 16.01
CA ALA A 190 3.21 6.13 16.27
C ALA A 190 2.19 5.22 15.57
N GLU A 191 2.38 4.94 14.27
CA GLU A 191 1.51 4.08 13.48
C GLU A 191 1.50 2.65 14.03
N VAL A 192 2.68 2.10 14.40
CA VAL A 192 2.75 0.76 15.01
C VAL A 192 2.06 0.74 16.37
N LYS A 193 2.26 1.77 17.20
CA LYS A 193 1.63 1.90 18.51
C LYS A 193 0.11 1.97 18.39
N GLU A 194 -0.41 2.78 17.48
CA GLU A 194 -1.84 2.90 17.21
C GLU A 194 -2.41 1.56 16.72
N LEU A 195 -1.74 0.93 15.75
CA LEU A 195 -2.13 -0.39 15.24
C LEU A 195 -2.24 -1.42 16.36
N LEU A 196 -1.22 -1.52 17.23
CA LEU A 196 -1.21 -2.48 18.34
C LEU A 196 -2.26 -2.16 19.41
N SER A 197 -2.50 -0.87 19.69
CA SER A 197 -3.48 -0.42 20.68
C SER A 197 -4.93 -0.67 20.26
N THR A 198 -5.18 -0.70 18.94
CA THR A 198 -6.50 -0.84 18.33
C THR A 198 -6.82 -2.26 17.83
N LEU A 199 -5.91 -3.23 18.03
CA LEU A 199 -6.14 -4.60 17.60
C LEU A 199 -7.41 -5.18 18.25
N PRO A 200 -8.37 -5.67 17.45
CA PRO A 200 -9.57 -6.27 17.99
C PRO A 200 -9.27 -7.66 18.56
N PRO A 201 -10.07 -8.13 19.53
CA PRO A 201 -10.05 -9.53 19.95
C PRO A 201 -10.45 -10.43 18.78
N HIS A 202 -9.83 -11.62 18.69
CA HIS A 202 -10.19 -12.59 17.66
C HIS A 202 -11.48 -13.30 18.07
N ALA A 203 -12.60 -12.97 17.42
CA ALA A 203 -13.94 -13.40 17.83
C ALA A 203 -14.05 -14.93 18.04
N GLN A 204 -13.41 -15.74 17.20
CA GLN A 204 -13.43 -17.20 17.35
C GLN A 204 -12.68 -17.67 18.61
N ILE A 205 -11.60 -16.99 19.01
CA ILE A 205 -10.81 -17.34 20.20
C ILE A 205 -11.58 -16.92 21.46
N VAL A 206 -12.20 -15.73 21.45
CA VAL A 206 -13.08 -15.28 22.54
C VAL A 206 -14.24 -16.24 22.73
N ALA A 207 -14.92 -16.62 21.64
CA ALA A 207 -16.02 -17.58 21.70
C ALA A 207 -15.57 -18.96 22.21
N GLN A 208 -14.38 -19.42 21.78
CA GLN A 208 -13.79 -20.67 22.27
C GLN A 208 -13.49 -20.61 23.78
N LYS A 209 -12.86 -19.53 24.26
CA LYS A 209 -12.57 -19.29 25.68
C LYS A 209 -13.85 -19.27 26.51
N GLN A 210 -14.81 -18.43 26.14
CA GLN A 210 -16.11 -18.34 26.82
C GLN A 210 -16.83 -19.70 26.83
N SER A 211 -16.74 -20.46 25.74
CA SER A 211 -17.32 -21.80 25.69
C SER A 211 -16.64 -22.74 26.68
N ILE A 212 -15.31 -22.77 26.74
CA ILE A 212 -14.56 -23.72 27.57
C ILE A 212 -14.58 -23.33 29.06
N GLU A 213 -14.45 -22.05 29.37
CA GLU A 213 -14.34 -21.56 30.75
C GLU A 213 -15.71 -21.46 31.45
N ALA A 214 -16.77 -21.17 30.71
CA ALA A 214 -18.07 -20.87 31.31
C ALA A 214 -19.21 -21.78 30.82
N ARG A 215 -19.35 -21.96 29.51
CA ARG A 215 -20.50 -22.70 28.95
C ARG A 215 -20.44 -24.21 29.19
N LEU A 216 -19.29 -24.82 28.91
CA LEU A 216 -19.10 -26.27 28.99
C LEU A 216 -19.16 -26.81 30.43
N PRO A 217 -18.62 -26.14 31.46
CA PRO A 217 -18.79 -26.56 32.85
C PRO A 217 -20.27 -26.57 33.29
N LEU A 218 -21.05 -25.57 32.89
CA LEU A 218 -22.49 -25.56 33.19
C LEU A 218 -23.24 -26.69 32.46
N TYR A 219 -22.84 -27.01 31.22
CA TYR A 219 -23.39 -28.15 30.51
C TYR A 219 -23.09 -29.48 31.24
N ASP A 220 -21.86 -29.65 31.72
CA ASP A 220 -21.47 -30.81 32.54
C ASP A 220 -22.29 -30.90 33.82
N SER A 221 -22.48 -29.76 34.52
CA SER A 221 -23.33 -29.67 35.70
C SER A 221 -24.80 -30.02 35.39
N ALA A 222 -25.34 -29.58 34.26
CA ALA A 222 -26.72 -29.89 33.88
C ALA A 222 -26.90 -31.38 33.57
N VAL A 223 -25.94 -31.99 32.88
CA VAL A 223 -25.93 -33.44 32.63
C VAL A 223 -25.82 -34.22 33.95
N ALA A 224 -24.91 -33.82 34.84
CA ALA A 224 -24.77 -34.43 36.17
C ALA A 224 -26.06 -34.32 36.99
N HIS A 225 -26.70 -33.15 36.96
CA HIS A 225 -27.95 -32.90 37.69
C HIS A 225 -29.11 -33.76 37.19
N PHE A 226 -29.22 -33.95 35.87
CA PHE A 226 -30.21 -34.87 35.30
C PHE A 226 -29.90 -36.33 35.61
N LEU A 227 -28.63 -36.75 35.67
CA LEU A 227 -28.25 -38.12 36.02
C LEU A 227 -28.75 -38.54 37.41
N LEU A 228 -28.88 -37.60 38.35
CA LEU A 228 -29.48 -37.84 39.67
C LEU A 228 -30.95 -38.27 39.61
N THR A 229 -31.65 -38.01 38.50
CA THR A 229 -33.07 -38.32 38.33
C THR A 229 -33.34 -39.67 37.66
N TYR A 230 -32.29 -40.41 37.30
CA TYR A 230 -32.41 -41.66 36.56
C TYR A 230 -32.84 -42.80 37.46
N GLN A 231 -33.89 -43.51 37.04
CA GLN A 231 -34.29 -44.79 37.63
C GLN A 231 -34.63 -45.77 36.51
N ALA A 232 -34.12 -47.01 36.60
CA ALA A 232 -34.28 -48.04 35.57
C ALA A 232 -33.94 -47.55 34.14
N GLY A 233 -32.91 -46.70 34.02
CA GLY A 233 -32.44 -46.17 32.74
C GLY A 233 -33.29 -45.07 32.11
N TRP A 234 -34.23 -44.45 32.85
CA TRP A 234 -35.03 -43.32 32.37
C TRP A 234 -34.86 -42.08 33.27
N PRO A 235 -34.63 -40.86 32.72
CA PRO A 235 -34.57 -39.62 33.48
C PRO A 235 -35.95 -39.22 34.05
N CYS A 236 -35.96 -38.26 34.98
CA CYS A 236 -37.17 -37.64 35.54
C CYS A 236 -38.10 -38.63 36.27
N ARG A 237 -37.54 -39.67 36.88
CA ARG A 237 -38.30 -40.71 37.62
C ARG A 237 -38.27 -40.55 39.14
N SER A 238 -37.18 -39.99 39.65
CA SER A 238 -37.00 -39.67 41.06
C SER A 238 -36.30 -38.33 41.16
N TYR A 239 -36.66 -37.50 42.15
CA TYR A 239 -36.03 -36.21 42.38
C TYR A 239 -35.49 -36.17 43.81
N PRO A 240 -34.17 -36.01 43.99
CA PRO A 240 -33.58 -35.82 45.30
C PRO A 240 -34.10 -34.54 46.00
N VAL A 241 -33.94 -34.50 47.33
CA VAL A 241 -34.24 -33.29 48.12
C VAL A 241 -33.42 -32.11 47.60
N GLN A 242 -34.03 -30.93 47.46
CA GLN A 242 -33.44 -29.70 46.89
C GLN A 242 -33.11 -29.73 45.39
N TRP A 243 -33.47 -30.79 44.65
CA TRP A 243 -33.15 -30.88 43.22
C TRP A 243 -33.71 -29.71 42.39
N HIS A 244 -34.96 -29.30 42.65
CA HIS A 244 -35.62 -28.20 41.92
C HIS A 244 -34.98 -26.84 42.20
N GLU A 245 -34.59 -26.56 43.45
CA GLU A 245 -33.91 -25.31 43.84
C GLU A 245 -32.54 -25.21 43.15
N GLN A 246 -31.76 -26.30 43.16
CA GLN A 246 -30.45 -26.37 42.50
C GLN A 246 -30.56 -26.30 40.97
N ALA A 247 -31.61 -26.88 40.38
CA ALA A 247 -31.89 -26.79 38.95
C ALA A 247 -32.21 -25.34 38.54
N ALA A 248 -32.99 -24.62 39.36
CA ALA A 248 -33.32 -23.22 39.13
C ALA A 248 -32.08 -22.30 39.26
N GLU A 249 -31.20 -22.56 40.23
CA GLU A 249 -29.92 -21.84 40.38
C GLU A 249 -29.00 -22.06 39.16
N LEU A 250 -28.91 -23.31 38.69
CA LEU A 250 -28.08 -23.67 37.54
C LEU A 250 -28.59 -23.02 36.24
N ASP A 251 -29.91 -22.98 36.02
CA ASP A 251 -30.52 -22.25 34.90
C ASP A 251 -30.27 -20.74 34.98
N ALA A 252 -30.41 -20.14 36.18
CA ALA A 252 -30.12 -18.72 36.38
C ALA A 252 -28.66 -18.38 36.03
N ARG A 253 -27.71 -19.22 36.45
CA ARG A 253 -26.28 -19.09 36.09
C ARG A 253 -26.05 -19.18 34.59
N TYR A 254 -26.75 -20.07 33.88
CA TYR A 254 -26.65 -20.18 32.42
C TYR A 254 -27.23 -18.96 31.71
N LYS A 255 -28.38 -18.44 32.14
CA LYS A 255 -29.00 -17.23 31.58
C LYS A 255 -28.13 -15.98 31.77
N ASN A 256 -27.46 -15.87 32.91
CA ASN A 256 -26.56 -14.76 33.21
C ASN A 256 -25.30 -14.71 32.31
N LEU A 257 -24.98 -15.76 31.55
CA LEU A 257 -23.83 -15.75 30.62
C LEU A 257 -24.04 -14.86 29.39
N GLY A 258 -25.28 -14.48 29.06
CA GLY A 258 -25.55 -13.52 27.98
C GLY A 258 -24.96 -13.90 26.61
N LEU A 259 -24.85 -15.20 26.30
CA LEU A 259 -24.23 -15.67 25.05
C LEU A 259 -25.08 -15.28 23.84
N ASN A 260 -24.45 -14.81 22.77
CA ASN A 260 -25.12 -14.53 21.50
C ASN A 260 -25.83 -15.80 21.00
N LYS A 261 -27.16 -15.69 20.81
CA LYS A 261 -28.05 -16.76 20.34
C LYS A 261 -27.55 -17.32 18.99
N CYS A 262 -26.74 -18.37 19.04
CA CYS A 262 -26.56 -19.23 17.88
C CYS A 262 -27.85 -20.04 17.68
N THR A 263 -28.01 -20.67 16.51
CA THR A 263 -29.07 -21.66 16.28
C THR A 263 -29.14 -22.66 17.44
N PRO A 264 -30.33 -23.04 17.92
CA PRO A 264 -30.49 -23.82 19.14
C PRO A 264 -29.71 -25.13 19.03
N ASP A 265 -28.68 -25.26 19.88
CA ASP A 265 -27.89 -26.48 19.98
C ASP A 265 -28.37 -27.35 21.15
N ARG A 266 -27.80 -28.55 21.28
CA ARG A 266 -28.21 -29.53 22.30
C ARG A 266 -28.02 -29.01 23.74
N VAL A 267 -27.16 -28.01 23.96
CA VAL A 267 -26.93 -27.42 25.28
C VAL A 267 -28.09 -26.51 25.64
N GLU A 268 -28.50 -25.63 24.72
CA GLU A 268 -29.67 -24.76 24.92
C GLU A 268 -30.96 -25.57 25.08
N GLU A 269 -31.15 -26.63 24.27
CA GLU A 269 -32.28 -27.55 24.41
C GLU A 269 -32.32 -28.20 25.81
N LEU A 270 -31.17 -28.60 26.37
CA LEU A 270 -31.10 -29.18 27.71
C LEU A 270 -31.44 -28.17 28.81
N PHE A 271 -30.97 -26.92 28.70
CA PHE A 271 -31.26 -25.88 29.69
C PHE A 271 -32.73 -25.43 29.66
N LEU A 272 -33.36 -25.34 28.48
CA LEU A 272 -34.80 -25.09 28.38
C LEU A 272 -35.63 -26.20 29.06
N LEU A 273 -35.21 -27.45 28.89
CA LEU A 273 -35.84 -28.59 29.55
C LEU A 273 -35.58 -28.60 31.06
N LEU A 274 -34.38 -28.15 31.50
CA LEU A 274 -34.05 -27.97 32.91
C LEU A 274 -34.91 -26.89 33.57
N GLU A 275 -35.08 -25.73 32.92
CA GLU A 275 -35.97 -24.66 33.39
C GLU A 275 -37.41 -25.15 33.54
N GLN A 276 -37.92 -25.84 32.52
CA GLN A 276 -39.28 -26.37 32.56
C GLN A 276 -39.44 -27.40 33.70
N CYS A 277 -38.48 -28.32 33.84
CA CYS A 277 -38.49 -29.34 34.88
C CYS A 277 -38.32 -28.76 36.30
N ALA A 278 -37.56 -27.67 36.44
CA ALA A 278 -37.35 -26.99 37.72
C ALA A 278 -38.62 -26.30 38.23
N ARG A 279 -39.42 -25.72 37.32
CA ARG A 279 -40.70 -25.06 37.66
C ARG A 279 -41.83 -26.05 37.92
N ASP A 280 -41.98 -27.03 37.04
CA ASP A 280 -43.04 -28.03 37.11
C ASP A 280 -42.61 -29.31 36.36
N ALA A 281 -42.19 -30.32 37.12
CA ALA A 281 -41.78 -31.61 36.57
C ALA A 281 -42.92 -32.39 35.89
N GLU A 282 -44.18 -32.17 36.28
CA GLU A 282 -45.33 -32.85 35.68
C GLU A 282 -45.70 -32.26 34.30
N SER A 283 -45.22 -31.05 34.01
CA SER A 283 -45.41 -30.40 32.70
C SER A 283 -44.60 -31.03 31.55
N LEU A 284 -43.62 -31.90 31.85
CA LEU A 284 -42.79 -32.54 30.84
C LEU A 284 -43.54 -33.66 30.09
N THR A 285 -43.61 -33.54 28.76
CA THR A 285 -44.18 -34.59 27.91
C THR A 285 -43.22 -35.78 27.78
N GLY A 286 -43.75 -36.99 27.52
CA GLY A 286 -42.92 -38.18 27.28
C GLY A 286 -41.90 -38.03 26.14
N ARG A 287 -42.20 -37.18 25.15
CA ARG A 287 -41.26 -36.82 24.07
C ARG A 287 -40.10 -35.97 24.59
N GLN A 288 -40.35 -35.04 25.49
CA GLN A 288 -39.33 -34.20 26.13
C GLN A 288 -38.44 -35.02 27.06
N VAL A 289 -39.01 -35.92 27.86
CA VAL A 289 -38.24 -36.87 28.69
C VAL A 289 -37.34 -37.75 27.80
N GLY A 290 -37.86 -38.23 26.66
CA GLY A 290 -37.06 -38.96 25.67
C GLY A 290 -35.95 -38.12 25.02
N ARG A 291 -36.12 -36.80 24.91
CA ARG A 291 -35.06 -35.87 24.46
C ARG A 291 -33.98 -35.69 25.51
N ILE A 292 -34.34 -35.46 26.77
CA ILE A 292 -33.40 -35.39 27.90
C ILE A 292 -32.54 -36.66 27.92
N LYS A 293 -33.18 -37.83 27.85
CA LYS A 293 -32.49 -39.13 27.80
C LYS A 293 -31.46 -39.18 26.69
N ARG A 294 -31.85 -38.82 25.47
CA ARG A 294 -30.95 -38.85 24.31
C ARG A 294 -29.75 -37.92 24.46
N ILE A 295 -29.98 -36.69 24.94
CA ILE A 295 -28.91 -35.69 25.11
C ILE A 295 -27.91 -36.17 26.18
N VAL A 296 -28.40 -36.64 27.32
CA VAL A 296 -27.58 -37.12 28.45
C VAL A 296 -26.84 -38.42 28.10
N ASP A 297 -27.53 -39.41 27.52
CA ASP A 297 -26.89 -40.67 27.14
C ASP A 297 -25.83 -40.49 26.04
N ASP A 298 -26.09 -39.63 25.05
CA ASP A 298 -25.12 -39.32 24.00
C ASP A 298 -23.89 -38.60 24.58
N PHE A 299 -24.10 -37.71 25.56
CA PHE A 299 -23.00 -37.07 26.28
C PHE A 299 -22.16 -38.11 27.02
N VAL A 300 -22.78 -38.92 27.87
CA VAL A 300 -22.08 -39.92 28.71
C VAL A 300 -21.36 -40.96 27.85
N ARG A 301 -21.97 -41.41 26.74
CA ARG A 301 -21.33 -42.35 25.80
C ARG A 301 -20.09 -41.75 25.14
N LYS A 302 -20.12 -40.45 24.82
CA LYS A 302 -19.05 -39.77 24.08
C LYS A 302 -17.93 -39.26 24.99
N HIS A 303 -18.26 -38.82 26.20
CA HIS A 303 -17.35 -38.08 27.08
C HIS A 303 -17.11 -38.77 28.44
N GLY A 304 -17.89 -39.79 28.80
CA GLY A 304 -17.93 -40.35 30.15
C GLY A 304 -18.89 -39.58 31.07
N ALA A 305 -19.10 -40.08 32.28
CA ALA A 305 -19.88 -39.36 33.29
C ALA A 305 -19.15 -38.05 33.69
N PRO A 306 -19.86 -36.93 33.91
CA PRO A 306 -19.23 -35.64 34.22
C PRO A 306 -18.28 -35.65 35.43
N ASP A 307 -18.54 -36.51 36.40
CA ASP A 307 -17.76 -36.72 37.64
C ASP A 307 -16.62 -37.73 37.49
N SER A 308 -16.50 -38.39 36.33
CA SER A 308 -15.43 -39.36 36.07
C SER A 308 -14.05 -38.69 35.99
N ALA A 309 -13.02 -39.36 36.52
CA ALA A 309 -11.65 -38.85 36.50
C ALA A 309 -11.14 -38.54 35.08
N SER A 310 -11.55 -39.33 34.08
CA SER A 310 -11.20 -39.12 32.67
C SER A 310 -11.80 -37.83 32.10
N HIS A 311 -13.05 -37.52 32.43
CA HIS A 311 -13.72 -36.30 31.93
C HIS A 311 -13.18 -35.04 32.63
N LEU A 312 -12.94 -35.10 33.94
CA LEU A 312 -12.29 -34.02 34.68
C LEU A 312 -10.89 -33.73 34.15
N ALA A 313 -10.09 -34.75 33.85
CA ALA A 313 -8.78 -34.59 33.22
C ALA A 313 -8.89 -33.97 31.81
N PHE A 314 -9.91 -34.37 31.02
CA PHE A 314 -10.19 -33.78 29.72
C PHE A 314 -10.54 -32.28 29.83
N ARG A 315 -11.41 -31.89 30.77
CA ARG A 315 -11.74 -30.49 31.04
C ARG A 315 -10.54 -29.68 31.51
N ALA A 316 -9.73 -30.24 32.41
CA ALA A 316 -8.49 -29.60 32.84
C ALA A 316 -7.51 -29.38 31.67
N ASN A 317 -7.46 -30.30 30.71
CA ASN A 317 -6.68 -30.13 29.49
C ASN A 317 -7.24 -29.02 28.58
N GLN A 318 -8.55 -28.95 28.39
CA GLN A 318 -9.19 -27.88 27.61
C GLN A 318 -8.96 -26.49 28.25
N LEU A 319 -9.07 -26.39 29.58
CA LEU A 319 -8.76 -25.16 30.31
C LEU A 319 -7.30 -24.75 30.11
N ARG A 320 -6.35 -25.69 30.19
CA ARG A 320 -4.93 -25.40 29.90
C ARG A 320 -4.70 -24.89 28.48
N GLN A 321 -5.43 -25.40 27.49
CA GLN A 321 -5.30 -24.97 26.09
C GLN A 321 -5.78 -23.53 25.86
N VAL A 322 -6.75 -23.04 26.65
CA VAL A 322 -7.30 -21.68 26.51
C VAL A 322 -6.77 -20.67 27.54
N ALA A 323 -6.00 -21.12 28.53
CA ALA A 323 -5.47 -20.28 29.60
C ALA A 323 -4.55 -19.15 29.11
N GLY A 324 -3.97 -19.25 27.91
CA GLY A 324 -3.06 -18.24 27.37
C GLY A 324 -3.73 -16.88 27.19
N PRO A 325 -3.03 -15.76 27.46
CA PRO A 325 -3.58 -14.42 27.29
C PRO A 325 -3.95 -14.13 25.84
N GLU A 326 -4.98 -13.32 25.62
CA GLU A 326 -5.35 -12.94 24.27
C GLU A 326 -4.30 -12.02 23.65
N HIS A 327 -3.92 -12.28 22.39
CA HIS A 327 -2.87 -11.53 21.71
C HIS A 327 -3.14 -10.02 21.63
N HIS A 328 -4.42 -9.60 21.61
CA HIS A 328 -4.77 -8.19 21.58
C HIS A 328 -4.42 -7.47 22.90
N LEU A 329 -4.45 -8.17 24.05
CA LEU A 329 -4.02 -7.64 25.34
C LEU A 329 -2.49 -7.54 25.42
N ILE A 330 -1.79 -8.56 24.94
CA ILE A 330 -0.32 -8.53 24.83
C ILE A 330 0.11 -7.36 23.91
N ALA A 331 -0.60 -7.13 22.81
CA ALA A 331 -0.30 -6.03 21.90
C ALA A 331 -0.44 -4.66 22.56
N ARG A 332 -1.45 -4.45 23.41
CA ARG A 332 -1.63 -3.21 24.18
C ARG A 332 -0.49 -2.98 25.17
N ALA A 333 -0.01 -4.01 25.84
CA ALA A 333 1.15 -3.92 26.71
C ALA A 333 2.43 -3.54 25.92
N VAL A 334 2.65 -4.16 24.77
CA VAL A 334 3.76 -3.82 23.87
C VAL A 334 3.63 -2.38 23.31
N ALA A 335 2.41 -1.91 23.03
CA ALA A 335 2.17 -0.54 22.60
C ALA A 335 2.57 0.50 23.66
N LYS A 336 2.42 0.17 24.95
CA LYS A 336 2.92 1.01 26.05
C LYS A 336 4.44 1.08 26.09
N ARG A 337 5.15 -0.03 25.80
CA ARG A 337 6.62 -0.01 25.67
C ARG A 337 7.07 0.95 24.57
N LEU A 338 6.38 0.95 23.43
CA LEU A 338 6.67 1.84 22.31
C LEU A 338 6.50 3.33 22.65
N ALA A 339 5.74 3.69 23.70
CA ALA A 339 5.57 5.08 24.12
C ALA A 339 6.87 5.73 24.65
N LYS A 340 7.90 4.92 24.98
CA LYS A 340 9.23 5.40 25.36
C LYS A 340 10.04 5.95 24.18
N TYR A 341 9.63 5.65 22.95
CA TYR A 341 10.35 6.03 21.73
C TYR A 341 9.67 7.23 21.05
N PRO A 342 10.42 8.08 20.32
CA PRO A 342 9.85 9.22 19.62
C PRO A 342 8.83 8.80 18.56
N ALA A 343 7.65 9.44 18.56
CA ALA A 343 6.48 9.05 17.76
C ALA A 343 6.76 8.96 16.25
N LYS A 344 7.42 9.96 15.67
CA LYS A 344 7.72 10.05 14.22
C LYS A 344 9.09 9.46 13.83
N SER A 345 9.62 8.54 14.63
CA SER A 345 10.93 7.91 14.39
C SER A 345 10.80 6.41 14.12
N GLY A 346 11.86 5.82 13.56
CA GLY A 346 12.04 4.37 13.51
C GLY A 346 13.04 3.91 14.57
N ILE A 347 13.03 2.62 14.88
CA ILE A 347 13.83 1.99 15.94
C ILE A 347 14.94 1.15 15.31
N SER A 348 16.19 1.37 15.74
CA SER A 348 17.33 0.58 15.26
C SER A 348 17.63 -0.62 16.16
N ASP A 349 17.47 -0.45 17.48
CA ASP A 349 17.69 -1.48 18.50
C ASP A 349 16.36 -2.03 19.04
N PHE A 350 16.17 -3.34 18.93
CA PHE A 350 14.96 -4.04 19.34
C PHE A 350 15.18 -4.94 20.57
N ASP A 351 16.37 -4.95 21.16
CA ASP A 351 16.70 -5.90 22.23
C ASP A 351 15.69 -5.82 23.38
N ASP A 352 15.36 -4.61 23.83
CA ASP A 352 14.36 -4.36 24.88
C ASP A 352 12.89 -4.61 24.44
N LEU A 353 12.61 -4.58 23.14
CA LEU A 353 11.25 -4.72 22.60
C LEU A 353 10.84 -6.17 22.37
N VAL A 354 11.83 -7.07 22.23
CA VAL A 354 11.60 -8.50 21.95
C VAL A 354 11.56 -9.34 23.24
N VAL A 355 12.07 -8.81 24.36
CA VAL A 355 12.03 -9.49 25.68
C VAL A 355 10.58 -9.79 26.09
N PRO A 356 10.31 -10.94 26.74
CA PRO A 356 9.01 -11.21 27.38
C PRO A 356 8.49 -10.05 28.24
N LEU A 357 7.16 -9.92 28.35
CA LEU A 357 6.52 -8.95 29.24
C LEU A 357 6.90 -9.23 30.70
N THR A 358 7.24 -8.18 31.45
CA THR A 358 7.46 -8.30 32.90
C THR A 358 6.13 -8.56 33.61
N ALA A 359 6.18 -8.99 34.88
CA ALA A 359 4.97 -9.20 35.67
C ALA A 359 4.12 -7.92 35.82
N GLU A 360 4.75 -6.75 35.87
CA GLU A 360 4.07 -5.45 35.94
C GLU A 360 3.37 -5.09 34.63
N GLU A 361 4.04 -5.30 33.49
CA GLU A 361 3.46 -5.04 32.16
C GLU A 361 2.36 -6.05 31.80
N ALA A 362 2.50 -7.28 32.30
CA ALA A 362 1.57 -8.37 32.05
C ALA A 362 0.29 -8.28 32.89
N LEU A 363 0.20 -7.36 33.87
CA LEU A 363 -0.94 -7.26 34.80
C LEU A 363 -2.30 -7.14 34.07
N GLU A 364 -2.32 -6.47 32.92
CA GLU A 364 -3.53 -6.29 32.09
C GLU A 364 -3.84 -7.48 31.18
N CYS A 365 -2.90 -8.40 30.95
CA CYS A 365 -3.09 -9.53 30.03
C CYS A 365 -3.07 -10.90 30.71
N ALA A 366 -2.32 -11.09 31.79
CA ALA A 366 -2.18 -12.35 32.51
C ALA A 366 -1.97 -12.11 34.01
N GLN A 367 -2.63 -12.91 34.85
CA GLN A 367 -2.38 -12.91 36.30
C GLN A 367 -1.20 -13.83 36.59
N GLY A 368 0.01 -13.25 36.66
CA GLY A 368 1.22 -13.91 37.15
C GLY A 368 2.21 -14.35 36.08
N GLY A 369 3.48 -13.95 36.25
CA GLY A 369 4.64 -14.40 35.48
C GLY A 369 4.98 -13.58 34.24
N CYS A 370 6.14 -13.86 33.65
CA CYS A 370 6.57 -13.23 32.40
C CYS A 370 5.83 -13.86 31.20
N VAL A 371 5.30 -13.03 30.30
CA VAL A 371 4.53 -13.49 29.13
C VAL A 371 5.36 -13.32 27.86
N ALA A 372 5.61 -14.42 27.14
CA ALA A 372 6.29 -14.37 25.85
C ALA A 372 5.47 -13.63 24.79
N ILE A 373 6.13 -12.81 23.97
CA ILE A 373 5.46 -12.05 22.90
C ILE A 373 5.25 -12.96 21.68
N PRO A 374 4.00 -13.11 21.19
CA PRO A 374 3.72 -13.88 19.98
C PRO A 374 4.45 -13.34 18.74
N ALA A 375 4.92 -14.25 17.86
CA ALA A 375 5.60 -13.89 16.61
C ALA A 375 4.79 -12.97 15.68
N ALA A 376 3.45 -13.03 15.74
CA ALA A 376 2.59 -12.12 14.99
C ALA A 376 2.68 -10.66 15.47
N ILE A 377 2.88 -10.45 16.78
CA ILE A 377 3.06 -9.11 17.36
C ILE A 377 4.49 -8.64 17.11
N LEU A 378 5.49 -9.50 17.29
CA LEU A 378 6.89 -9.17 16.98
C LEU A 378 7.06 -8.73 15.52
N ARG A 379 6.43 -9.43 14.55
CA ARG A 379 6.42 -9.01 13.14
C ARG A 379 5.81 -7.62 12.91
N ARG A 380 4.82 -7.22 13.72
CA ARG A 380 4.23 -5.87 13.64
C ARG A 380 5.16 -4.81 14.24
N VAL A 381 5.81 -5.14 15.36
CA VAL A 381 6.82 -4.27 15.99
C VAL A 381 8.00 -4.04 15.05
N GLN A 382 8.50 -5.09 14.39
CA GLN A 382 9.59 -4.98 13.42
C GLN A 382 9.30 -4.04 12.23
N ARG A 383 8.04 -3.64 11.99
CA ARG A 383 7.70 -2.71 10.90
C ARG A 383 8.26 -1.30 11.10
N CYS A 384 8.50 -0.88 12.34
CA CYS A 384 9.13 0.42 12.63
C CYS A 384 10.66 0.36 12.63
N ARG A 385 11.26 -0.72 12.11
CA ARG A 385 12.72 -0.85 12.03
C ARG A 385 13.33 0.23 11.13
N SER A 386 14.37 0.88 11.65
CA SER A 386 15.28 1.72 10.90
C SER A 386 16.42 0.88 10.33
N GLY A 387 16.82 1.17 9.09
CA GLY A 387 17.94 0.52 8.42
C GLY A 387 18.19 1.11 7.04
N THR A 388 19.19 0.61 6.33
CA THR A 388 19.41 0.95 4.92
C THR A 388 18.30 0.36 4.05
N ILE A 389 18.09 0.92 2.84
CA ILE A 389 17.08 0.38 1.91
C ILE A 389 17.35 -1.11 1.61
N SER A 390 18.62 -1.52 1.50
CA SER A 390 19.00 -2.93 1.27
C SER A 390 18.61 -3.82 2.44
N GLU A 391 18.96 -3.44 3.68
CA GLU A 391 18.62 -4.21 4.89
C GLU A 391 17.10 -4.35 5.06
N LEU A 392 16.33 -3.30 4.79
CA LEU A 392 14.87 -3.37 4.89
C LEU A 392 14.24 -4.23 3.80
N ILE A 393 14.86 -4.34 2.62
CA ILE A 393 14.44 -5.30 1.58
C ILE A 393 14.74 -6.73 2.04
N GLU A 394 15.95 -6.99 2.56
CA GLU A 394 16.37 -8.30 3.06
C GLU A 394 15.49 -8.80 4.22
N HIS A 395 15.06 -7.89 5.10
CA HIS A 395 14.11 -8.18 6.17
C HIS A 395 12.64 -8.28 5.71
N GLY A 396 12.35 -8.07 4.42
CA GLY A 396 10.99 -8.15 3.87
C GLY A 396 10.07 -7.01 4.33
N LEU A 397 10.64 -5.89 4.79
CA LEU A 397 9.89 -4.69 5.19
C LEU A 397 9.61 -3.78 3.98
N ILE A 398 10.57 -3.68 3.06
CA ILE A 398 10.37 -3.08 1.74
C ILE A 398 10.09 -4.20 0.74
N THR A 399 8.84 -4.32 0.32
CA THR A 399 8.37 -5.42 -0.55
C THR A 399 8.05 -5.00 -1.99
N SER A 400 8.25 -3.72 -2.32
CA SER A 400 7.96 -3.15 -3.63
C SER A 400 8.74 -1.87 -3.91
N GLY A 401 8.92 -1.55 -5.20
CA GLY A 401 9.45 -0.27 -5.63
C GLY A 401 8.62 0.93 -5.17
N ASP A 402 7.31 0.76 -4.93
CA ASP A 402 6.46 1.84 -4.40
C ASP A 402 6.87 2.21 -2.97
N THR A 403 7.32 1.23 -2.19
CA THR A 403 7.85 1.49 -0.85
C THR A 403 9.22 2.14 -0.92
N VAL A 404 10.08 1.74 -1.86
CA VAL A 404 11.35 2.44 -2.14
C VAL A 404 11.08 3.92 -2.47
N ALA A 405 10.08 4.20 -3.31
CA ALA A 405 9.69 5.56 -3.69
C ALA A 405 9.22 6.43 -2.51
N ARG A 406 8.81 5.82 -1.39
CA ARG A 406 8.43 6.57 -0.17
C ARG A 406 9.62 6.98 0.69
N VAL A 407 10.70 6.18 0.67
CA VAL A 407 11.87 6.39 1.54
C VAL A 407 13.02 7.10 0.83
N LEU A 408 13.17 6.90 -0.49
CA LEU A 408 14.22 7.52 -1.29
C LEU A 408 14.23 9.07 -1.24
N PRO A 409 13.09 9.78 -1.19
CA PRO A 409 13.07 11.24 -1.13
C PRO A 409 13.91 11.85 0.00
N ALA A 410 14.07 11.15 1.14
CA ALA A 410 14.92 11.63 2.23
C ALA A 410 16.39 11.73 1.81
N MET A 411 16.89 10.76 1.04
CA MET A 411 18.25 10.78 0.48
C MET A 411 18.36 11.78 -0.66
N THR A 412 17.39 11.81 -1.58
CA THR A 412 17.39 12.77 -2.70
C THR A 412 17.37 14.22 -2.21
N ALA A 413 16.61 14.50 -1.14
CA ALA A 413 16.55 15.82 -0.52
C ALA A 413 17.92 16.32 -0.06
N GLN A 414 18.69 15.45 0.60
CA GLN A 414 20.04 15.77 1.12
C GLN A 414 21.04 16.00 -0.02
N LEU A 415 21.01 15.15 -1.06
CA LEU A 415 21.85 15.36 -2.23
C LEU A 415 21.49 16.65 -2.97
N SER A 416 20.20 16.94 -3.08
CA SER A 416 19.72 18.16 -3.74
C SER A 416 20.04 19.43 -2.95
N SER A 417 20.01 19.37 -1.62
CA SER A 417 20.35 20.51 -0.76
C SER A 417 21.86 20.69 -0.60
N SER A 418 22.69 19.65 -0.85
CA SER A 418 24.15 19.71 -0.65
C SER A 418 24.87 20.86 -1.38
N GLY A 419 24.30 21.38 -2.48
CA GLY A 419 24.82 22.55 -3.21
C GLY A 419 24.59 23.91 -2.53
N LEU A 420 23.84 23.96 -1.42
CA LEU A 420 23.60 25.17 -0.63
C LEU A 420 24.67 25.27 0.48
N ARG A 421 25.25 26.46 0.66
CA ARG A 421 26.33 26.69 1.64
C ARG A 421 25.83 26.81 3.07
N ASP A 422 24.65 27.39 3.25
CA ASP A 422 24.04 27.65 4.55
C ASP A 422 23.32 26.39 5.07
N GLU A 423 23.64 25.97 6.29
CA GLU A 423 23.06 24.77 6.91
C GLU A 423 21.56 24.90 7.18
N ALA A 424 21.11 26.06 7.67
CA ALA A 424 19.71 26.30 7.93
C ALA A 424 18.93 26.23 6.61
N LEU A 425 19.47 26.82 5.53
CA LEU A 425 18.85 26.74 4.21
C LEU A 425 18.83 25.31 3.65
N ARG A 426 19.89 24.51 3.88
CA ARG A 426 19.91 23.08 3.51
C ARG A 426 18.77 22.31 4.16
N MET A 427 18.54 22.56 5.45
CA MET A 427 17.50 21.89 6.22
C MET A 427 16.10 22.33 5.80
N VAL A 428 15.87 23.63 5.55
CA VAL A 428 14.59 24.12 4.99
C VAL A 428 14.32 23.47 3.64
N TYR A 429 15.31 23.47 2.73
CA TYR A 429 15.19 22.86 1.41
C TYR A 429 14.85 21.37 1.50
N ALA A 430 15.60 20.63 2.32
CA ALA A 430 15.41 19.19 2.46
C ALA A 430 14.05 18.83 3.07
N SER A 431 13.61 19.54 4.11
CA SER A 431 12.29 19.35 4.73
C SER A 431 11.15 19.69 3.77
N THR A 432 11.29 20.79 3.01
CA THR A 432 10.31 21.19 1.98
C THR A 432 10.22 20.15 0.87
N TYR A 433 11.36 19.61 0.42
CA TYR A 433 11.41 18.57 -0.60
C TYR A 433 10.68 17.30 -0.15
N GLN A 434 10.94 16.84 1.08
CA GLN A 434 10.27 15.66 1.62
C GLN A 434 8.76 15.86 1.73
N ALA A 435 8.31 17.01 2.25
CA ALA A 435 6.89 17.37 2.31
C ALA A 435 6.26 17.37 0.90
N PHE A 436 6.97 17.93 -0.09
CA PHE A 436 6.52 18.00 -1.48
C PHE A 436 6.32 16.62 -2.10
N ARG A 437 7.23 15.67 -1.83
CA ARG A 437 7.16 14.30 -2.38
C ARG A 437 6.10 13.42 -1.73
N ARG A 438 5.68 13.74 -0.50
CA ARG A 438 4.56 13.07 0.17
C ARG A 438 3.21 13.41 -0.46
N ARG A 439 3.11 14.52 -1.20
CA ARG A 439 1.88 14.94 -1.87
C ARG A 439 1.38 13.87 -2.85
N ARG A 440 0.06 13.85 -3.01
CA ARG A 440 -0.60 13.00 -3.99
C ARG A 440 -0.71 13.77 -5.31
N SER A 441 -0.46 13.07 -6.41
CA SER A 441 -0.51 13.67 -7.75
C SER A 441 -1.95 13.84 -8.22
N LEU A 442 -2.22 14.95 -8.92
CA LEU A 442 -3.53 15.22 -9.51
C LEU A 442 -3.77 14.36 -10.76
N LEU A 443 -5.04 14.15 -11.10
CA LEU A 443 -5.42 13.61 -12.39
C LEU A 443 -5.21 14.70 -13.45
N LEU A 444 -4.32 14.45 -14.41
CA LEU A 444 -4.01 15.37 -15.49
C LEU A 444 -4.36 14.76 -16.85
N LEU A 445 -5.00 15.57 -17.68
CA LEU A 445 -5.33 15.25 -19.07
C LEU A 445 -4.62 16.23 -20.01
N ASN A 446 -4.78 16.05 -21.32
CA ASN A 446 -4.21 16.89 -22.37
C ASN A 446 -2.69 17.10 -22.27
N LEU A 447 -1.96 16.08 -21.82
CA LEU A 447 -0.51 16.10 -21.60
C LEU A 447 -0.04 17.20 -20.61
N GLN A 448 -0.94 17.69 -19.74
CA GLN A 448 -0.56 18.59 -18.67
C GLN A 448 0.44 17.94 -17.71
N ARG A 449 1.24 18.78 -17.05
CA ARG A 449 2.28 18.36 -16.10
C ARG A 449 1.91 18.77 -14.68
N GLN A 450 2.30 17.93 -13.73
CA GLN A 450 2.21 18.25 -12.31
C GLN A 450 3.10 19.47 -12.03
N VAL A 451 2.74 20.22 -10.99
CA VAL A 451 3.61 21.28 -10.48
C VAL A 451 4.94 20.68 -10.04
N GLY A 452 6.04 21.26 -10.52
CA GLY A 452 7.40 20.93 -10.15
C GLY A 452 7.83 21.53 -8.81
N PHE A 453 8.94 21.03 -8.26
CA PHE A 453 9.45 21.50 -6.97
C PHE A 453 9.92 22.95 -7.03
N SER A 454 10.69 23.28 -8.06
CA SER A 454 11.18 24.64 -8.32
C SER A 454 10.08 25.62 -8.78
N GLU A 455 8.83 25.16 -8.96
CA GLU A 455 7.67 26.03 -9.24
C GLU A 455 7.02 26.57 -7.95
N LEU A 456 7.45 26.10 -6.77
CA LEU A 456 6.99 26.67 -5.50
C LEU A 456 7.64 28.05 -5.29
N PRO A 457 6.87 29.11 -4.93
CA PRO A 457 7.41 30.47 -4.82
C PRO A 457 8.63 30.59 -3.90
N TRP A 458 8.58 29.96 -2.72
CA TRP A 458 9.67 30.00 -1.75
C TRP A 458 10.89 29.16 -2.17
N VAL A 459 10.69 28.07 -2.93
CA VAL A 459 11.81 27.30 -3.49
C VAL A 459 12.46 28.07 -4.64
N ALA A 460 11.64 28.65 -5.53
CA ALA A 460 12.13 29.45 -6.65
C ALA A 460 13.00 30.62 -6.20
N ALA A 461 12.67 31.25 -5.06
CA ALA A 461 13.44 32.35 -4.47
C ALA A 461 14.86 31.94 -4.01
N ILE A 462 15.07 30.67 -3.65
CA ILE A 462 16.34 30.16 -3.12
C ILE A 462 17.07 29.22 -4.09
N GLU A 463 16.45 28.85 -5.21
CA GLU A 463 17.02 27.91 -6.18
C GLU A 463 18.32 28.47 -6.81
N GLY A 464 18.42 29.80 -6.94
CA GLY A 464 19.60 30.50 -7.45
C GLY A 464 20.83 30.40 -6.53
N ASP A 465 20.65 30.11 -5.25
CA ASP A 465 21.74 29.94 -4.28
C ASP A 465 22.45 28.58 -4.42
N ARG A 466 21.88 27.64 -5.18
CA ARG A 466 22.43 26.30 -5.34
C ARG A 466 23.61 26.31 -6.30
N GLN A 467 24.79 25.94 -5.79
CA GLN A 467 25.98 25.80 -6.62
C GLN A 467 25.98 24.48 -7.37
N SER A 468 26.29 24.55 -8.66
CA SER A 468 26.58 23.35 -9.45
C SER A 468 28.00 22.88 -9.12
N GLY A 469 28.11 21.93 -8.19
CA GLY A 469 29.38 21.31 -7.81
C GLY A 469 29.60 19.96 -8.51
N VAL A 470 30.81 19.73 -9.04
CA VAL A 470 31.19 18.45 -9.67
C VAL A 470 30.99 17.26 -8.71
N GLY A 471 31.25 17.45 -7.41
CA GLY A 471 31.02 16.44 -6.38
C GLY A 471 29.54 16.07 -6.19
N ALA A 472 28.63 17.05 -6.23
CA ALA A 472 27.20 16.81 -6.09
C ALA A 472 26.62 16.08 -7.31
N ALA A 473 27.07 16.43 -8.52
CA ALA A 473 26.68 15.74 -9.75
C ALA A 473 27.16 14.27 -9.75
N SER A 474 28.41 14.01 -9.32
CA SER A 474 28.94 12.65 -9.19
C SER A 474 28.19 11.83 -8.14
N ALA A 475 27.88 12.42 -6.98
CA ALA A 475 27.12 11.76 -5.92
C ALA A 475 25.68 11.43 -6.38
N ALA A 476 25.00 12.38 -7.04
CA ALA A 476 23.68 12.17 -7.60
C ALA A 476 23.67 11.04 -8.65
N ARG A 477 24.69 11.01 -9.54
CA ARG A 477 24.86 9.91 -10.49
C ARG A 477 25.03 8.58 -9.77
N GLN A 478 25.91 8.51 -8.77
CA GLN A 478 26.16 7.27 -8.03
C GLN A 478 24.89 6.78 -7.31
N SER A 479 24.17 7.67 -6.64
CA SER A 479 22.91 7.32 -5.98
C SER A 479 21.82 6.89 -6.98
N LEU A 480 21.79 7.47 -8.18
CA LEU A 480 20.91 7.01 -9.26
C LEU A 480 21.26 5.59 -9.71
N VAL A 481 22.55 5.29 -9.90
CA VAL A 481 23.01 3.94 -10.27
C VAL A 481 22.65 2.92 -9.19
N GLU A 482 23.00 3.21 -7.94
CA GLU A 482 22.75 2.31 -6.80
C GLU A 482 21.26 2.07 -6.58
N SER A 483 20.45 3.13 -6.56
CA SER A 483 19.00 3.01 -6.34
C SER A 483 18.31 2.27 -7.49
N SER A 484 18.74 2.50 -8.73
CA SER A 484 18.23 1.79 -9.91
C SER A 484 18.60 0.31 -9.85
N ALA A 485 19.89 0.00 -9.62
CA ALA A 485 20.39 -1.36 -9.53
C ALA A 485 19.72 -2.14 -8.39
N LEU A 486 19.62 -1.55 -7.20
CA LEU A 486 19.00 -2.15 -6.03
C LEU A 486 17.52 -2.47 -6.28
N THR A 487 16.75 -1.50 -6.82
CA THR A 487 15.32 -1.70 -7.06
C THR A 487 15.06 -2.76 -8.13
N ILE A 488 15.78 -2.69 -9.25
CA ILE A 488 15.64 -3.65 -10.36
C ILE A 488 16.07 -5.05 -9.92
N HIS A 489 17.13 -5.16 -9.12
CA HIS A 489 17.57 -6.45 -8.59
C HIS A 489 16.59 -7.05 -7.58
N ALA A 490 16.05 -6.25 -6.67
CA ALA A 490 15.14 -6.70 -5.63
C ALA A 490 13.75 -7.06 -6.17
N PHE A 491 13.27 -6.35 -7.19
CA PHE A 491 11.93 -6.51 -7.76
C PHE A 491 11.97 -6.71 -9.29
N PRO A 492 12.69 -7.71 -9.81
CA PRO A 492 12.95 -7.87 -11.25
C PRO A 492 11.67 -8.15 -12.06
N TYR A 493 10.59 -8.55 -11.39
CA TYR A 493 9.29 -8.82 -11.99
C TYR A 493 8.37 -7.59 -12.08
N ALA A 494 8.69 -6.47 -11.43
CA ALA A 494 7.83 -5.29 -11.35
C ALA A 494 8.43 -4.08 -12.09
N ILE A 495 7.61 -3.33 -12.84
CA ILE A 495 8.06 -2.08 -13.47
C ILE A 495 8.37 -1.03 -12.40
N LEU A 496 9.26 -0.08 -12.72
CA LEU A 496 9.58 1.04 -11.83
C LEU A 496 8.35 1.95 -11.65
N PRO A 497 7.89 2.20 -10.41
CA PRO A 497 6.73 3.05 -10.17
C PRO A 497 6.96 4.51 -10.57
N ASN A 498 5.89 5.18 -10.98
CA ASN A 498 5.96 6.59 -11.42
C ASN A 498 6.56 7.53 -10.37
N LYS A 499 6.30 7.30 -9.08
CA LYS A 499 6.92 8.09 -7.99
C LYS A 499 8.43 7.87 -7.91
N LEU A 500 8.90 6.64 -8.09
CA LEU A 500 10.33 6.35 -8.11
C LEU A 500 11.01 6.98 -9.33
N LEU A 501 10.34 6.95 -10.49
CA LEU A 501 10.84 7.61 -11.71
C LEU A 501 10.94 9.13 -11.54
N GLN A 502 10.11 9.77 -10.71
CA GLN A 502 10.26 11.21 -10.39
C GLN A 502 11.54 11.48 -9.60
N GLU A 503 11.90 10.61 -8.64
CA GLU A 503 13.16 10.70 -7.92
C GLU A 503 14.35 10.46 -8.86
N PHE A 504 14.26 9.45 -9.74
CA PHE A 504 15.32 9.17 -10.72
C PHE A 504 15.54 10.34 -11.69
N ARG A 505 14.47 11.02 -12.12
CA ARG A 505 14.59 12.25 -12.92
C ARG A 505 15.28 13.35 -12.14
N THR A 506 14.92 13.55 -10.88
CA THR A 506 15.57 14.58 -10.05
C THR A 506 17.08 14.29 -9.93
N LEU A 507 17.45 13.04 -9.63
CA LEU A 507 18.86 12.65 -9.55
C LEU A 507 19.58 12.76 -10.91
N ALA A 508 18.91 12.41 -12.01
CA ALA A 508 19.46 12.56 -13.36
C ALA A 508 19.69 14.04 -13.71
N ASP A 509 18.73 14.90 -13.42
CA ASP A 509 18.83 16.35 -13.62
C ASP A 509 19.99 16.94 -12.80
N THR A 510 20.12 16.56 -11.51
CA THR A 510 21.26 16.95 -10.66
C THR A 510 22.59 16.41 -11.18
N ALA A 511 22.61 15.22 -11.78
CA ALA A 511 23.78 14.63 -12.40
C ALA A 511 24.09 15.19 -13.81
N GLY A 512 23.22 16.04 -14.37
CA GLY A 512 23.35 16.57 -15.73
C GLY A 512 23.14 15.50 -16.83
N LEU A 513 22.40 14.43 -16.53
CA LEU A 513 22.11 13.33 -17.46
C LEU A 513 20.77 13.54 -18.17
N ASP A 514 20.78 13.52 -19.50
CA ASP A 514 19.55 13.54 -20.31
C ASP A 514 18.97 12.13 -20.46
N LEU A 515 18.10 11.74 -19.52
CA LEU A 515 17.41 10.45 -19.51
C LEU A 515 15.91 10.65 -19.77
N PRO A 516 15.39 10.33 -20.97
CA PRO A 516 13.97 10.46 -21.30
C PRO A 516 13.13 9.36 -20.64
N LEU A 517 13.07 9.33 -19.31
CA LEU A 517 12.33 8.33 -18.54
C LEU A 517 10.82 8.41 -18.83
N VAL A 518 10.18 7.29 -19.14
CA VAL A 518 8.75 7.18 -19.44
C VAL A 518 7.94 6.59 -18.28
N GLU A 519 6.74 7.10 -18.04
CA GLU A 519 5.81 6.62 -17.00
C GLU A 519 5.01 5.37 -17.42
N GLU A 520 4.44 4.66 -16.46
CA GLU A 520 3.25 3.83 -16.70
C GLU A 520 2.04 4.76 -16.88
N VAL A 521 1.47 4.75 -18.08
CA VAL A 521 0.24 5.51 -18.41
C VAL A 521 -0.98 4.63 -18.10
N ALA A 522 -2.02 5.21 -17.53
CA ALA A 522 -3.27 4.50 -17.27
C ALA A 522 -4.17 4.47 -18.52
N ALA A 523 -4.74 3.29 -18.82
CA ALA A 523 -5.45 3.04 -20.08
C ALA A 523 -6.79 3.76 -20.21
N ASP A 524 -7.43 4.04 -19.08
CA ASP A 524 -8.69 4.77 -18.95
C ASP A 524 -8.56 6.28 -19.21
N ILE A 525 -7.36 6.84 -19.07
CA ILE A 525 -7.07 8.27 -19.30
C ILE A 525 -6.20 8.51 -20.54
N PHE A 526 -5.85 7.46 -21.28
CA PHE A 526 -5.01 7.57 -22.47
C PHE A 526 -5.79 8.20 -23.63
N MET A 527 -5.32 9.36 -24.11
CA MET A 527 -5.99 10.15 -25.15
C MET A 527 -5.45 9.87 -26.57
N GLY A 528 -4.77 8.75 -26.77
CA GLY A 528 -4.24 8.37 -28.09
C GLY A 528 -2.95 9.08 -28.50
N GLN A 529 -2.28 9.78 -27.57
CA GLN A 529 -1.04 10.52 -27.85
C GLN A 529 -0.02 10.33 -26.74
N PHE A 530 1.26 10.37 -27.11
CA PHE A 530 2.39 10.32 -26.19
C PHE A 530 3.18 11.62 -26.26
N SER A 531 3.81 12.00 -25.15
CA SER A 531 4.77 13.11 -25.16
C SER A 531 6.06 12.72 -25.91
N PRO A 532 6.82 13.68 -26.47
CA PRO A 532 7.99 13.40 -27.31
C PRO A 532 9.06 12.51 -26.67
N LYS A 533 9.19 12.52 -25.33
CA LYS A 533 10.15 11.68 -24.60
C LYS A 533 9.91 10.18 -24.80
N PHE A 534 8.68 9.75 -25.10
CA PHE A 534 8.40 8.33 -25.37
C PHE A 534 9.04 7.87 -26.67
N ALA A 535 9.00 8.72 -27.71
CA ALA A 535 9.67 8.44 -28.97
C ALA A 535 11.20 8.42 -28.81
N ASP A 536 11.76 9.39 -28.05
CA ASP A 536 13.20 9.41 -27.76
C ASP A 536 13.66 8.16 -26.98
N ASN A 537 12.90 7.77 -25.96
CA ASN A 537 13.17 6.56 -25.19
C ASN A 537 13.13 5.30 -26.08
N ALA A 538 12.09 5.14 -26.91
CA ALA A 538 11.96 4.00 -27.81
C ALA A 538 13.10 3.94 -28.84
N ARG A 539 13.54 5.10 -29.36
CA ARG A 539 14.69 5.20 -30.25
C ARG A 539 15.97 4.71 -29.57
N ARG A 540 16.27 5.19 -28.36
CA ARG A 540 17.46 4.76 -27.59
C ARG A 540 17.38 3.29 -27.23
N ALA A 541 16.22 2.80 -26.80
CA ALA A 541 15.99 1.39 -26.51
C ALA A 541 16.18 0.50 -27.75
N GLY A 542 15.76 0.96 -28.93
CA GLY A 542 15.97 0.27 -30.20
C GLY A 542 17.44 -0.01 -30.50
N GLY A 543 18.34 0.93 -30.20
CA GLY A 543 19.79 0.75 -30.35
C GLY A 543 20.35 -0.37 -29.45
N VAL A 544 19.92 -0.41 -28.18
CA VAL A 544 20.35 -1.45 -27.22
C VAL A 544 19.76 -2.83 -27.57
N MET A 545 18.55 -2.87 -28.13
CA MET A 545 17.83 -4.12 -28.45
C MET A 545 18.16 -4.69 -29.83
N ALA A 546 18.86 -3.97 -30.70
CA ALA A 546 19.19 -4.42 -32.04
C ALA A 546 19.91 -5.78 -32.03
N GLY A 547 19.39 -6.74 -32.79
CA GLY A 547 19.93 -8.10 -32.88
C GLY A 547 19.75 -8.98 -31.63
N THR A 548 19.08 -8.49 -30.57
CA THR A 548 18.92 -9.23 -29.33
C THR A 548 17.73 -10.22 -29.35
N LEU A 549 17.71 -11.14 -28.38
CA LEU A 549 16.57 -12.01 -28.09
C LEU A 549 15.25 -11.22 -27.95
N TYR A 550 15.28 -10.07 -27.27
CA TYR A 550 14.10 -9.28 -26.99
C TYR A 550 13.45 -8.75 -28.27
N ALA A 551 14.27 -8.22 -29.19
CA ALA A 551 13.79 -7.73 -30.49
C ALA A 551 13.20 -8.85 -31.34
N ARG A 552 13.80 -10.05 -31.34
CA ARG A 552 13.25 -11.23 -32.04
C ARG A 552 11.94 -11.72 -31.42
N TYR A 553 11.88 -11.80 -30.10
CA TYR A 553 10.69 -12.28 -29.40
C TYR A 553 9.49 -11.37 -29.66
N TYR A 554 9.66 -10.05 -29.65
CA TYR A 554 8.57 -9.11 -29.89
C TYR A 554 8.45 -8.61 -31.34
N ALA A 555 9.24 -9.13 -32.28
CA ALA A 555 9.34 -8.64 -33.66
C ALA A 555 9.45 -7.11 -33.75
N ILE A 556 10.50 -6.56 -33.12
CA ILE A 556 10.77 -5.12 -33.10
C ILE A 556 11.64 -4.77 -34.32
N ASP A 557 11.13 -3.88 -35.16
CA ASP A 557 11.90 -3.24 -36.23
C ASP A 557 12.69 -2.07 -35.62
N THR A 558 13.98 -2.30 -35.36
CA THR A 558 14.86 -1.30 -34.74
C THR A 558 15.20 -0.15 -35.69
N ASP A 559 15.12 -0.35 -37.00
CA ASP A 559 15.33 0.71 -37.99
C ASP A 559 14.12 1.65 -38.04
N GLU A 560 12.90 1.13 -37.89
CA GLU A 560 11.69 1.93 -37.71
C GLU A 560 11.75 2.78 -36.44
N LEU A 561 12.32 2.24 -35.34
CA LEU A 561 12.57 3.01 -34.12
C LEU A 561 13.66 4.07 -34.30
N ALA A 562 14.74 3.77 -35.02
CA ALA A 562 15.81 4.72 -35.30
C ALA A 562 15.31 5.95 -36.07
N ARG A 563 14.29 5.79 -36.92
CA ARG A 563 13.63 6.87 -37.67
C ARG A 563 12.71 7.76 -36.83
N LEU A 564 12.41 7.40 -35.59
CA LEU A 564 11.67 8.24 -34.65
C LEU A 564 12.57 9.37 -34.14
N VAL A 565 12.93 10.32 -35.01
CA VAL A 565 13.78 11.45 -34.63
C VAL A 565 12.96 12.38 -33.71
N PRO A 566 13.35 12.56 -32.44
CA PRO A 566 12.73 13.54 -31.57
C PRO A 566 13.20 14.92 -32.05
N THR A 567 12.27 15.86 -32.19
CA THR A 567 12.58 17.24 -32.57
C THR A 567 13.60 17.84 -31.60
N GLY A 568 14.79 18.17 -32.08
CA GLY A 568 15.61 19.18 -31.41
C GLY A 568 14.86 20.51 -31.38
N ARG A 569 15.20 21.42 -30.46
CA ARG A 569 14.55 22.75 -30.30
C ARG A 569 14.54 23.62 -31.58
N ARG A 570 15.19 23.22 -32.68
CA ARG A 570 15.15 23.90 -33.99
C ARG A 570 15.10 22.88 -35.14
N HIS A 571 13.93 22.83 -35.80
CA HIS A 571 13.68 22.33 -37.17
C HIS A 571 13.62 20.81 -37.46
N ALA A 572 12.38 20.33 -37.66
CA ALA A 572 11.84 19.48 -38.75
C ALA A 572 10.63 18.68 -38.21
N ARG A 573 9.46 18.79 -38.86
CA ARG A 573 8.19 18.19 -38.42
C ARG A 573 8.19 16.67 -38.62
N VAL A 574 8.48 15.92 -37.57
CA VAL A 574 7.83 14.61 -37.37
C VAL A 574 6.49 14.90 -36.68
N SER A 575 5.39 14.33 -37.19
CA SER A 575 4.09 14.42 -36.51
C SER A 575 4.24 13.87 -35.09
N SER A 576 3.75 14.60 -34.07
CA SER A 576 3.76 14.16 -32.66
C SER A 576 3.13 12.77 -32.47
N ASP A 577 2.37 12.31 -33.46
CA ASP A 577 1.58 11.10 -33.44
C ASP A 577 2.32 9.89 -34.04
N ALA A 578 3.54 10.04 -34.57
CA ALA A 578 4.25 8.95 -35.23
C ALA A 578 4.47 7.73 -34.31
N PHE A 579 4.90 7.96 -33.08
CA PHE A 579 5.10 6.88 -32.10
C PHE A 579 3.78 6.24 -31.65
N ALA A 580 2.73 7.04 -31.44
CA ALA A 580 1.40 6.54 -31.11
C ALA A 580 0.83 5.67 -32.25
N THR A 581 1.01 6.12 -33.49
CA THR A 581 0.60 5.41 -34.71
C THR A 581 1.32 4.07 -34.85
N LEU A 582 2.63 4.04 -34.57
CA LEU A 582 3.40 2.80 -34.55
C LEU A 582 2.87 1.82 -33.50
N CYS A 583 2.61 2.28 -32.27
CA CYS A 583 2.05 1.44 -31.21
C CYS A 583 0.66 0.90 -31.59
N ALA A 584 -0.20 1.74 -32.17
CA ALA A 584 -1.53 1.36 -32.61
C ALA A 584 -1.51 0.33 -33.76
N LYS A 585 -0.63 0.54 -34.76
CA LYS A 585 -0.40 -0.41 -35.86
C LYS A 585 0.02 -1.77 -35.32
N ARG A 586 0.99 -1.80 -34.41
CA ARG A 586 1.47 -3.03 -33.75
C ARG A 586 0.38 -3.73 -32.95
N ALA A 587 -0.46 -2.96 -32.25
CA ALA A 587 -1.59 -3.48 -31.49
C ALA A 587 -2.78 -3.94 -32.37
N GLY A 588 -2.79 -3.61 -33.67
CA GLY A 588 -3.96 -3.82 -34.53
C GLY A 588 -5.17 -2.98 -34.10
N ALA A 589 -4.92 -1.83 -33.47
CA ALA A 589 -5.93 -0.98 -32.84
C ALA A 589 -6.02 0.40 -33.50
N ARG A 590 -7.14 1.10 -33.28
CA ARG A 590 -7.31 2.50 -33.70
C ARG A 590 -7.01 3.43 -32.52
N LEU A 591 -6.37 4.56 -32.81
CA LEU A 591 -6.15 5.63 -31.83
C LEU A 591 -7.45 6.38 -31.50
N GLY A 592 -7.46 7.08 -30.37
CA GLY A 592 -8.55 7.98 -29.97
C GLY A 592 -9.82 7.26 -29.49
N THR A 593 -9.75 5.96 -29.20
CA THR A 593 -10.88 5.23 -28.61
C THR A 593 -10.96 5.51 -27.10
N TRP A 594 -12.18 5.67 -26.58
CA TRP A 594 -12.42 5.78 -25.13
C TRP A 594 -12.55 4.42 -24.43
N HIS A 595 -12.04 3.34 -25.05
CA HIS A 595 -12.17 1.99 -24.53
C HIS A 595 -10.88 1.53 -23.85
N PRO A 596 -10.87 1.33 -22.51
CA PRO A 596 -9.64 1.00 -21.77
C PRO A 596 -8.94 -0.27 -22.26
N ALA A 597 -9.67 -1.28 -22.73
CA ALA A 597 -9.08 -2.50 -23.27
C ALA A 597 -8.24 -2.21 -24.53
N THR A 598 -8.81 -1.47 -25.49
CA THR A 598 -8.11 -1.04 -26.72
C THR A 598 -6.90 -0.18 -26.37
N ASN A 599 -7.07 0.84 -25.53
CA ASN A 599 -5.98 1.70 -25.09
C ASN A 599 -4.87 0.90 -24.39
N GLY A 600 -5.24 -0.07 -23.56
CA GLY A 600 -4.31 -0.98 -22.89
C GLY A 600 -3.45 -1.78 -23.87
N THR A 601 -4.02 -2.26 -24.98
CA THR A 601 -3.22 -2.95 -26.02
C THR A 601 -2.18 -2.03 -26.67
N ILE A 602 -2.50 -0.75 -26.87
CA ILE A 602 -1.59 0.25 -27.45
C ILE A 602 -0.48 0.61 -26.45
N LEU A 603 -0.86 0.84 -25.19
CA LEU A 603 0.09 1.12 -24.10
C LEU A 603 1.02 -0.06 -23.86
N GLU A 604 0.53 -1.30 -24.00
CA GLU A 604 1.39 -2.47 -23.94
C GLU A 604 2.46 -2.47 -25.03
N GLN A 605 2.14 -2.03 -26.25
CA GLN A 605 3.15 -1.87 -27.31
C GLN A 605 4.15 -0.77 -27.00
N GLN A 606 3.69 0.35 -26.41
CA GLN A 606 4.62 1.36 -25.94
C GLN A 606 5.61 0.79 -24.92
N GLN A 607 5.14 0.01 -23.93
CA GLN A 607 6.00 -0.60 -22.92
C GLN A 607 7.01 -1.60 -23.51
N VAL A 608 6.61 -2.34 -24.56
CA VAL A 608 7.52 -3.22 -25.31
C VAL A 608 8.60 -2.39 -26.01
N LEU A 609 8.23 -1.37 -26.76
CA LEU A 609 9.17 -0.59 -27.59
C LEU A 609 10.11 0.28 -26.76
N THR A 610 9.69 0.76 -25.59
CA THR A 610 10.54 1.53 -24.66
C THR A 610 11.27 0.64 -23.66
N THR A 611 11.01 -0.67 -23.66
CA THR A 611 11.42 -1.62 -22.60
C THR A 611 11.05 -1.16 -21.18
N GLN A 612 10.07 -0.27 -21.09
CA GLN A 612 9.71 0.50 -19.88
C GLN A 612 10.94 1.01 -19.10
N ASN A 613 11.86 1.69 -19.80
CA ASN A 613 13.12 2.28 -19.30
C ASN A 613 14.28 1.31 -19.05
N LEU A 614 14.10 -0.01 -19.14
CA LEU A 614 15.18 -0.94 -18.80
C LEU A 614 16.40 -0.78 -19.71
N ALA A 615 16.21 -0.75 -21.04
CA ALA A 615 17.30 -0.55 -22.00
C ALA A 615 18.06 0.76 -21.74
N LEU A 616 17.32 1.85 -21.55
CA LEU A 616 17.88 3.17 -21.26
C LEU A 616 18.74 3.16 -19.99
N LEU A 617 18.21 2.60 -18.90
CA LEU A 617 18.94 2.54 -17.63
C LEU A 617 20.15 1.59 -17.71
N PHE A 618 20.01 0.45 -18.39
CA PHE A 618 21.10 -0.52 -18.50
C PHE A 618 22.31 0.01 -19.27
N ASP A 619 22.06 0.79 -20.32
CA ASP A 619 23.07 1.37 -21.17
C ASP A 619 23.69 2.62 -20.52
N GLU A 620 22.89 3.65 -20.23
CA GLU A 620 23.36 4.97 -19.77
C GLU A 620 23.97 4.94 -18.36
N LEU A 621 23.50 4.03 -17.49
CA LEU A 621 24.02 3.88 -16.13
C LEU A 621 25.02 2.71 -15.99
N GLY A 622 25.26 1.94 -17.05
CA GLY A 622 26.15 0.78 -17.01
C GLY A 622 25.62 -0.39 -16.16
N LEU A 623 24.29 -0.50 -15.97
CA LEU A 623 23.72 -1.56 -15.12
C LEU A 623 23.93 -2.95 -15.70
N LYS A 624 24.13 -3.09 -17.01
CA LYS A 624 24.45 -4.40 -17.62
C LYS A 624 25.67 -5.02 -16.97
N VAL A 625 26.74 -4.24 -16.78
CA VAL A 625 27.99 -4.72 -16.16
C VAL A 625 27.77 -4.98 -14.67
N LEU A 626 27.14 -4.03 -13.97
CA LEU A 626 26.92 -4.11 -12.52
C LEU A 626 26.03 -5.29 -12.10
N LEU A 627 25.01 -5.60 -12.89
CA LEU A 627 24.03 -6.65 -12.61
C LEU A 627 24.36 -7.99 -13.26
N LYS A 628 25.36 -8.08 -14.15
CA LYS A 628 25.72 -9.32 -14.87
C LYS A 628 25.74 -10.57 -13.98
N PRO A 629 26.39 -10.58 -12.79
CA PRO A 629 26.45 -11.77 -11.94
C PRO A 629 25.09 -12.21 -11.36
N ARG A 630 24.08 -11.33 -11.41
CA ARG A 630 22.76 -11.52 -10.83
C ARG A 630 21.67 -11.76 -11.89
N LEU A 631 21.92 -11.48 -13.16
CA LEU A 631 20.92 -11.56 -14.23
C LEU A 631 20.26 -12.94 -14.34
N GLY A 632 21.03 -14.03 -14.28
CA GLY A 632 20.46 -15.39 -14.29
C GLY A 632 19.48 -15.64 -13.13
N ARG A 633 19.81 -15.17 -11.92
CA ARG A 633 18.91 -15.26 -10.75
C ARG A 633 17.68 -14.35 -10.90
N MET A 634 17.83 -13.19 -11.54
CA MET A 634 16.71 -12.28 -11.80
C MET A 634 15.71 -12.90 -12.80
N VAL A 635 16.21 -13.56 -13.85
CA VAL A 635 15.38 -14.35 -14.79
C VAL A 635 14.57 -15.42 -14.04
N GLN A 636 15.25 -16.20 -13.20
CA GLN A 636 14.61 -17.22 -12.37
C GLN A 636 13.55 -16.62 -11.43
N ALA A 637 13.87 -15.53 -10.74
CA ALA A 637 12.96 -14.86 -9.82
C ALA A 637 11.68 -14.34 -10.52
N CYS A 638 11.80 -13.81 -11.74
CA CYS A 638 10.64 -13.42 -12.54
C CYS A 638 9.71 -14.60 -12.80
N PHE A 639 10.26 -15.73 -13.24
CA PHE A 639 9.46 -16.90 -13.58
C PHE A 639 8.81 -17.57 -12.36
N GLU A 640 9.55 -17.66 -11.24
CA GLU A 640 8.99 -18.14 -9.97
C GLU A 640 7.84 -17.26 -9.49
N TRP A 641 8.00 -15.94 -9.59
CA TRP A 641 6.94 -15.00 -9.23
C TRP A 641 5.69 -15.22 -10.10
N ILE A 642 5.86 -15.38 -11.43
CA ILE A 642 4.76 -15.68 -12.36
C ILE A 642 4.01 -16.94 -11.94
N CYS A 643 4.73 -18.04 -11.69
CA CYS A 643 4.14 -19.31 -11.29
C CYS A 643 3.37 -19.18 -9.96
N LYS A 644 3.98 -18.56 -8.94
CA LYS A 644 3.35 -18.32 -7.62
C LYS A 644 2.06 -17.51 -7.76
N ARG A 645 2.05 -16.45 -8.59
CA ARG A 645 0.87 -15.60 -8.79
C ARG A 645 -0.28 -16.32 -9.47
N HIS A 646 0.00 -17.14 -10.47
CA HIS A 646 -1.02 -17.93 -11.16
C HIS A 646 -1.62 -19.07 -10.32
N GLN A 647 -0.99 -19.43 -9.20
CA GLN A 647 -1.48 -20.43 -8.24
C GLN A 647 -2.32 -19.83 -7.11
N MET A 648 -2.35 -18.50 -6.95
CA MET A 648 -3.17 -17.84 -5.94
C MET A 648 -4.65 -17.93 -6.29
N GLN A 649 -5.48 -18.34 -5.32
CA GLN A 649 -6.93 -18.36 -5.50
C GLN A 649 -7.45 -16.93 -5.65
N THR A 650 -7.98 -16.63 -6.83
CA THR A 650 -8.54 -15.32 -7.17
C THR A 650 -9.96 -15.50 -7.68
N GLU A 651 -10.94 -15.09 -6.88
CA GLU A 651 -12.37 -15.23 -7.21
C GLU A 651 -12.84 -14.16 -8.19
N SER A 652 -12.36 -12.91 -8.04
CA SER A 652 -12.76 -11.79 -8.88
C SER A 652 -12.12 -11.82 -10.27
N TYR A 653 -12.93 -11.70 -11.31
CA TYR A 653 -12.46 -11.56 -12.70
C TYR A 653 -11.53 -10.36 -12.89
N HIS A 654 -11.87 -9.20 -12.29
CA HIS A 654 -11.03 -8.00 -12.39
C HIS A 654 -9.64 -8.21 -11.76
N ALA A 655 -9.56 -8.90 -10.62
CA ALA A 655 -8.30 -9.24 -10.00
C ALA A 655 -7.46 -10.20 -10.88
N ARG A 656 -8.09 -11.10 -11.64
CA ARG A 656 -7.40 -11.94 -12.63
C ARG A 656 -6.84 -11.13 -13.81
N LEU A 657 -7.54 -10.09 -14.26
CA LEU A 657 -7.02 -9.17 -15.29
C LEU A 657 -5.79 -8.40 -14.78
N ILE A 658 -5.82 -7.91 -13.54
CA ILE A 658 -4.65 -7.25 -12.92
C ILE A 658 -3.48 -8.24 -12.80
N MET A 659 -3.74 -9.48 -12.39
CA MET A 659 -2.72 -10.53 -12.34
C MET A 659 -2.10 -10.77 -13.72
N LEU A 660 -2.90 -10.88 -14.80
CA LEU A 660 -2.38 -11.03 -16.17
C LEU A 660 -1.53 -9.83 -16.61
N LYS A 661 -1.99 -8.59 -16.33
CA LYS A 661 -1.20 -7.38 -16.60
C LYS A 661 0.17 -7.45 -15.93
N ASN A 662 0.21 -7.77 -14.64
CA ASN A 662 1.46 -7.85 -13.89
C ASN A 662 2.33 -9.04 -14.33
N THR A 663 1.72 -10.13 -14.80
CA THR A 663 2.45 -11.26 -15.39
C THR A 663 3.13 -10.83 -16.68
N ALA A 664 2.48 -10.02 -17.52
CA ALA A 664 3.08 -9.49 -18.74
C ALA A 664 4.27 -8.55 -18.42
N TYR A 665 4.20 -7.79 -17.32
CA TYR A 665 5.34 -7.02 -16.81
C TYR A 665 6.51 -7.93 -16.45
N ALA A 666 6.27 -8.93 -15.60
CA ALA A 666 7.30 -9.88 -15.16
C ALA A 666 7.93 -10.63 -16.34
N TRP A 667 7.11 -11.06 -17.30
CA TRP A 667 7.57 -11.76 -18.50
C TRP A 667 8.43 -10.87 -19.40
N ARG A 668 7.99 -9.62 -19.67
CA ARG A 668 8.79 -8.65 -20.44
C ARG A 668 10.16 -8.44 -19.83
N GLN A 669 10.22 -8.25 -18.51
CA GLN A 669 11.50 -8.06 -17.81
C GLN A 669 12.37 -9.30 -17.86
N MET A 670 11.79 -10.49 -17.68
CA MET A 670 12.50 -11.76 -17.83
C MET A 670 13.14 -11.91 -19.22
N VAL A 671 12.37 -11.65 -20.29
CA VAL A 671 12.89 -11.71 -21.68
C VAL A 671 13.97 -10.66 -21.90
N PHE A 672 13.83 -9.47 -21.31
CA PHE A 672 14.86 -8.43 -21.37
C PHE A 672 16.16 -8.88 -20.67
N TYR A 673 16.08 -9.44 -19.46
CA TYR A 673 17.28 -9.91 -18.75
C TYR A 673 17.95 -11.07 -19.48
N LEU A 674 17.18 -12.00 -20.06
CA LEU A 674 17.71 -13.05 -20.93
C LEU A 674 18.47 -12.47 -22.14
N ALA A 675 17.98 -11.36 -22.70
CA ALA A 675 18.62 -10.67 -23.82
C ALA A 675 19.93 -9.96 -23.43
N MET A 676 20.15 -9.70 -22.13
CA MET A 676 21.36 -9.05 -21.61
C MET A 676 22.47 -10.04 -21.23
N LEU A 677 22.17 -11.35 -21.21
CA LEU A 677 23.12 -12.42 -20.96
C LEU A 677 23.90 -12.79 -22.23
N ASP A 678 25.12 -13.30 -22.05
CA ASP A 678 25.86 -13.91 -23.16
C ASP A 678 25.20 -15.24 -23.57
N GLU A 679 25.49 -15.76 -24.76
CA GLU A 679 24.77 -16.90 -25.34
C GLU A 679 24.75 -18.15 -24.43
N TYR A 680 25.91 -18.50 -23.84
CA TYR A 680 26.01 -19.62 -22.90
C TYR A 680 25.18 -19.40 -21.62
N GLU A 681 25.27 -18.20 -21.03
CA GLU A 681 24.54 -17.84 -19.82
C GLU A 681 23.01 -17.78 -20.07
N CYS A 682 22.61 -17.32 -21.26
CA CYS A 682 21.22 -17.28 -21.71
C CYS A 682 20.63 -18.69 -21.80
N GLN A 683 21.36 -19.63 -22.41
CA GLN A 683 20.95 -21.04 -22.48
C GLN A 683 20.87 -21.67 -21.09
N ASP A 684 21.82 -21.37 -20.20
CA ASP A 684 21.80 -21.89 -18.83
C ASP A 684 20.63 -21.36 -17.99
N ALA A 685 20.35 -20.06 -18.11
CA ALA A 685 19.19 -19.43 -17.48
C ALA A 685 17.87 -20.01 -18.03
N LEU A 686 17.78 -20.23 -19.35
CA LEU A 686 16.61 -20.89 -19.95
C LEU A 686 16.41 -22.30 -19.40
N ARG A 687 17.47 -23.12 -19.32
CA ARG A 687 17.39 -24.47 -18.72
C ARG A 687 16.90 -24.44 -17.27
N SER A 688 17.33 -23.45 -16.49
CA SER A 688 16.87 -23.26 -15.12
C SER A 688 15.37 -22.94 -15.04
N VAL A 689 14.89 -22.05 -15.91
CA VAL A 689 13.47 -21.72 -16.06
C VAL A 689 12.67 -22.96 -16.47
N GLU A 690 13.17 -23.75 -17.42
CA GLU A 690 12.51 -24.98 -17.87
C GLU A 690 12.46 -26.06 -16.80
N ALA A 691 13.53 -26.23 -16.01
CA ALA A 691 13.55 -27.15 -14.89
C ALA A 691 12.49 -26.76 -13.85
N TYR A 692 12.38 -25.47 -13.51
CA TYR A 692 11.32 -25.00 -12.61
C TYR A 692 9.92 -25.11 -13.24
N PHE A 693 9.78 -24.88 -14.54
CA PHE A 693 8.52 -25.08 -15.25
C PHE A 693 8.06 -26.53 -15.17
N ALA A 694 8.98 -27.49 -15.29
CA ALA A 694 8.68 -28.91 -15.22
C ALA A 694 8.11 -29.36 -13.86
N THR A 695 8.44 -28.66 -12.77
CA THR A 695 7.90 -28.96 -11.43
C THR A 695 6.50 -28.39 -11.18
N GLN A 696 5.99 -27.54 -12.08
CA GLN A 696 4.67 -26.92 -11.91
C GLN A 696 3.52 -27.90 -12.21
N PRO A 697 2.32 -27.67 -11.63
CA PRO A 697 1.14 -28.49 -11.91
C PRO A 697 0.84 -28.62 -13.40
N VAL A 698 0.40 -29.80 -13.85
CA VAL A 698 0.12 -30.11 -15.26
C VAL A 698 -0.78 -29.06 -15.92
N VAL A 699 -1.86 -28.68 -15.24
CA VAL A 699 -2.83 -27.67 -15.72
C VAL A 699 -2.18 -26.31 -15.98
N PHE A 700 -1.20 -25.92 -15.18
CA PHE A 700 -0.44 -24.69 -15.43
C PHE A 700 0.49 -24.89 -16.63
N ARG A 701 1.21 -26.01 -16.69
CA ARG A 701 2.16 -26.30 -17.78
C ARG A 701 1.48 -26.32 -19.14
N GLU A 702 0.34 -26.98 -19.29
CA GLU A 702 -0.41 -27.02 -20.55
C GLU A 702 -0.81 -25.62 -21.04
N LYS A 703 -1.27 -24.76 -20.11
CA LYS A 703 -1.67 -23.38 -20.44
C LYS A 703 -0.49 -22.49 -20.80
N PHE A 704 0.66 -22.66 -20.14
CA PHE A 704 1.83 -21.81 -20.33
C PHE A 704 2.78 -22.31 -21.42
N LEU A 705 2.63 -23.55 -21.88
CA LEU A 705 3.48 -24.17 -22.90
C LEU A 705 3.62 -23.33 -24.19
N PRO A 706 2.57 -22.69 -24.74
CA PRO A 706 2.70 -21.79 -25.89
C PRO A 706 3.73 -20.67 -25.72
N LEU A 707 3.84 -20.11 -24.50
CA LEU A 707 4.80 -19.05 -24.19
C LEU A 707 6.22 -19.60 -24.06
N MET A 708 6.35 -20.76 -23.44
CA MET A 708 7.65 -21.45 -23.32
C MET A 708 8.19 -21.87 -24.69
N SER A 709 7.34 -22.40 -25.57
CA SER A 709 7.72 -22.71 -26.95
C SER A 709 8.11 -21.46 -27.74
N GLY A 710 7.40 -20.36 -27.54
CA GLY A 710 7.77 -19.07 -28.13
C GLY A 710 9.14 -18.57 -27.66
N LEU A 711 9.42 -18.68 -26.36
CA LEU A 711 10.71 -18.28 -25.80
C LEU A 711 11.86 -19.11 -26.38
N ARG A 712 11.71 -20.43 -26.50
CA ARG A 712 12.71 -21.31 -27.12
C ARG A 712 13.05 -20.90 -28.54
N LYS A 713 12.04 -20.62 -29.35
CA LYS A 713 12.21 -20.19 -30.75
C LYS A 713 13.00 -18.89 -30.85
N ALA A 714 12.65 -17.91 -30.02
CA ALA A 714 13.38 -16.64 -30.01
C ALA A 714 14.85 -16.79 -29.56
N VAL A 715 15.12 -17.69 -28.60
CA VAL A 715 16.48 -18.07 -28.17
C VAL A 715 17.24 -18.77 -29.29
N ALA A 716 16.57 -19.63 -30.06
CA ALA A 716 17.13 -20.28 -31.25
C ALA A 716 17.34 -19.32 -32.45
N GLY A 717 16.98 -18.04 -32.32
CA GLY A 717 17.20 -17.03 -33.37
C GLY A 717 15.99 -16.75 -34.25
N GLU A 718 14.85 -17.41 -34.03
CA GLU A 718 13.63 -17.17 -34.81
C GLU A 718 12.93 -15.88 -34.36
N VAL A 719 12.31 -15.17 -35.30
CA VAL A 719 11.45 -14.00 -35.02
C VAL A 719 10.02 -14.48 -34.86
N LEU A 720 9.36 -14.13 -33.74
CA LEU A 720 7.99 -14.54 -33.53
C LEU A 720 6.98 -13.56 -34.12
N PRO A 721 5.86 -14.06 -34.69
CA PRO A 721 4.74 -13.22 -35.05
C PRO A 721 4.12 -12.56 -33.81
N GLN A 722 3.76 -11.29 -33.94
CA GLN A 722 3.29 -10.48 -32.82
C GLN A 722 1.82 -10.75 -32.45
N GLN A 723 0.96 -11.08 -33.42
CA GLN A 723 -0.49 -11.15 -33.23
C GLN A 723 -1.02 -12.59 -33.19
N ALA A 724 -0.75 -13.36 -34.24
CA ALA A 724 -1.20 -14.74 -34.36
C ALA A 724 -0.14 -15.71 -33.78
N PRO A 725 -0.54 -16.84 -33.18
CA PRO A 725 0.39 -17.91 -32.86
C PRO A 725 0.99 -18.49 -34.15
N THR A 726 2.17 -19.09 -34.03
CA THR A 726 2.78 -19.89 -35.11
C THR A 726 1.97 -21.18 -35.33
N ALA A 727 2.26 -21.91 -36.42
CA ALA A 727 1.55 -23.15 -36.77
C ALA A 727 1.62 -24.23 -35.66
N ASP A 728 2.71 -24.25 -34.89
CA ASP A 728 2.93 -25.14 -33.73
C ASP A 728 2.44 -24.54 -32.39
N GLY A 729 1.72 -23.42 -32.44
CA GLY A 729 1.09 -22.79 -31.27
C GLY A 729 2.00 -21.88 -30.45
N ALA A 730 3.28 -21.75 -30.78
CA ALA A 730 4.18 -20.81 -30.09
C ALA A 730 3.73 -19.36 -30.29
N ARG A 731 3.84 -18.54 -29.24
CA ARG A 731 3.40 -17.14 -29.29
C ARG A 731 4.09 -16.23 -28.28
N VAL A 732 4.04 -14.94 -28.56
CA VAL A 732 4.44 -13.89 -27.63
C VAL A 732 3.46 -13.75 -26.47
N PHE A 733 3.93 -13.22 -25.34
CA PHE A 733 3.06 -12.89 -24.22
C PHE A 733 2.74 -11.41 -24.18
N LEU A 734 1.44 -11.11 -24.27
CA LEU A 734 0.81 -9.80 -24.14
C LEU A 734 -0.35 -9.96 -23.15
N GLY A 735 -0.42 -9.09 -22.14
CA GLY A 735 -1.40 -9.16 -21.06
C GLY A 735 -2.72 -8.46 -21.38
N TRP A 736 -2.73 -7.52 -22.33
CA TRP A 736 -3.93 -6.82 -22.75
C TRP A 736 -4.60 -7.48 -23.96
N THR A 737 -5.92 -7.43 -23.99
CA THR A 737 -6.73 -7.89 -25.11
C THR A 737 -8.07 -7.16 -25.12
N THR A 738 -8.67 -7.03 -26.30
CA THR A 738 -10.03 -6.53 -26.49
C THR A 738 -11.09 -7.63 -26.38
N THR A 739 -10.66 -8.90 -26.31
CA THR A 739 -11.54 -10.07 -26.17
C THR A 739 -11.18 -10.82 -24.88
N ARG A 740 -11.74 -12.01 -24.64
CA ARG A 740 -11.36 -12.81 -23.48
C ARG A 740 -9.90 -13.26 -23.62
N HIS A 741 -9.09 -13.02 -22.59
CA HIS A 741 -7.70 -13.45 -22.60
C HIS A 741 -7.61 -14.99 -22.60
N TRP A 742 -6.82 -15.54 -23.52
CA TRP A 742 -6.72 -16.99 -23.78
C TRP A 742 -6.18 -17.82 -22.59
N LEU A 743 -5.43 -17.21 -21.66
CA LEU A 743 -5.03 -17.85 -20.39
C LEU A 743 -6.18 -17.99 -19.36
N LEU A 744 -7.33 -17.34 -19.57
CA LEU A 744 -8.47 -17.45 -18.67
C LEU A 744 -9.37 -18.62 -19.12
N PRO A 745 -9.93 -19.41 -18.18
CA PRO A 745 -10.84 -20.50 -18.52
C PRO A 745 -12.06 -19.97 -19.26
N SER A 746 -12.62 -20.74 -20.19
CA SER A 746 -13.93 -20.45 -20.80
C SER A 746 -15.01 -20.46 -19.71
N GLN A 747 -15.94 -19.50 -19.71
CA GLN A 747 -17.11 -19.62 -18.84
C GLN A 747 -17.98 -20.73 -19.39
N HIS A 748 -18.26 -21.75 -18.58
CA HIS A 748 -19.48 -22.53 -18.80
C HIS A 748 -20.65 -21.55 -18.68
N VAL A 749 -21.45 -21.47 -19.75
CA VAL A 749 -22.67 -20.68 -19.80
C VAL A 749 -23.70 -21.37 -18.91
N GLU A 750 -23.67 -21.05 -17.62
CA GLU A 750 -24.86 -21.11 -16.79
C GLU A 750 -25.25 -19.68 -16.46
N SER A 751 -26.14 -19.17 -17.32
CA SER A 751 -27.09 -18.08 -17.09
C SER A 751 -26.91 -17.22 -15.84
N SER A 752 -26.30 -16.05 -16.02
CA SER A 752 -26.71 -14.83 -15.33
C SER A 752 -26.50 -13.63 -16.26
N ARG A 753 -27.52 -13.32 -17.06
CA ARG A 753 -27.68 -11.99 -17.65
C ARG A 753 -27.87 -10.99 -16.51
N ALA A 754 -26.82 -10.24 -16.17
CA ALA A 754 -26.93 -8.89 -15.64
C ALA A 754 -25.56 -8.21 -15.66
N VAL A 755 -25.58 -6.94 -16.09
CA VAL A 755 -24.49 -5.95 -16.05
C VAL A 755 -23.52 -5.97 -17.25
N GLU A 756 -24.04 -5.55 -18.40
CA GLU A 756 -23.30 -4.71 -19.35
C GLU A 756 -23.61 -3.24 -19.00
N GLN A 757 -22.59 -2.52 -18.49
CA GLN A 757 -22.25 -1.10 -18.76
C GLN A 757 -21.20 -0.60 -17.77
#